data_AF-A0A7V2XGJ4-F1
#
_entry.id   AF-A0A7V2XGJ4-F1
#
_cell.length_a   1.000
_cell.length_b   1.000
_cell.length_c   1.000
_cell.angle_alpha   90.00
_cell.angle_beta   90.00
_cell.angle_gamma   90.00
#
_symmetry.space_group_name_H-M   'P 1'
#
loop_
_entity.id
_entity.type
_entity.pdbx_description
1 polymer ?
#
loop_
_entity_poly.entity_id
_entity_poly.type
_entity_poly.pdbx_seq_one_letter_code
_entity_poly.pdbx_strand_id
1 'polypeptide(L)'
;MGQASPAPSAPPRHVWRFFRAGGFDQVRLDSGADLAALDQLDQKLWVALSCPARGIEADARTLDLIDTDGDGRIRVPEVLAAVKWACANLKDPGVLVKGGDALPLSAINDATDEGRRLLASARRILASLGKPDATSITVADTTDTGRIFGQTRFNGDGVVPPDAADDDATKALIAEAIACVGGEPDRSGKPGVSLAKVEQFFAELQAYAAWCQQAETDAAAILPLGDGTAAAFAALQAVRAKVDDYFTRCRLAAFDPRATSALNRPEADFLALAAKELSAADSAVASFPLARVEAGRPLPLAEGVNPAWADAIGRLRTLVVAPLLGADKASLTPDEWAAIVAKFTPYEAWLRRKAGAAVEKLGLARVREILASGGRAAIEALIAQDKALEPEMQAIAAVERLVRYYRDLYQLLNNFVTFADFYSMRRKAVFQFGTLYLDGRACDLCVRVDDPAKHAALATLSKTCLVYCECTRRGSPEKMLIAAAFTDGDSDHLMVGRNGVFYDRKGQDWDATIVKIIEHPISIRQAVWSPYKRIARMIGEQIEKMAAARDKAVTDKAAAGVEGASKAVEAGKPAPPTAAPFDIAKFAGIFAAIGLALGAIGTALAAIVSGFLNLAAWQMPLVILGVMVLISGPSVILAWLKLRQRNLGPILDASGWAVNARAKINIPFGRALTGVAKLPPGSKRCLVDPYAQRSPARWLVPLLIILALAACAAYWYFGHYKPSLEKKDAPPPPKAEAPAEQPPAKR
;
A
#
# COMPACT_ATOMS: atom_id res chain seq x y z
N MET A 1 -63.59 33.56 -23.12
CA MET A 1 -62.13 33.72 -23.00
C MET A 1 -61.75 33.28 -21.59
N GLY A 2 -61.35 32.01 -21.42
CA GLY A 2 -60.93 31.49 -20.13
C GLY A 2 -59.53 32.01 -19.79
N GLN A 3 -59.41 32.73 -18.67
CA GLN A 3 -58.12 33.14 -18.12
C GLN A 3 -57.40 31.90 -17.59
N ALA A 4 -56.30 31.54 -18.23
CA ALA A 4 -55.38 30.52 -17.72
C ALA A 4 -54.74 31.03 -16.42
N SER A 5 -54.87 30.25 -15.36
CA SER A 5 -54.13 30.47 -14.11
C SER A 5 -52.62 30.43 -14.38
N PRO A 6 -51.81 31.33 -13.80
CA PRO A 6 -50.36 31.28 -13.98
C PRO A 6 -49.81 30.00 -13.34
N ALA A 7 -48.96 29.30 -14.09
CA ALA A 7 -48.23 28.13 -13.61
C ALA A 7 -47.42 28.48 -12.34
N PRO A 8 -47.26 27.54 -11.39
CA PRO A 8 -46.48 27.78 -10.19
C PRO A 8 -45.04 28.17 -10.57
N SER A 9 -44.61 29.35 -10.11
CA SER A 9 -43.25 29.84 -10.29
C SER A 9 -42.25 28.82 -9.74
N ALA A 10 -41.26 28.45 -10.56
CA ALA A 10 -40.15 27.60 -10.12
C ALA A 10 -39.53 28.14 -8.82
N PRO A 11 -39.10 27.28 -7.89
CA PRO A 11 -38.48 27.71 -6.64
C PRO A 11 -37.28 28.62 -6.95
N PRO A 12 -37.02 29.64 -6.11
CA PRO A 12 -35.90 30.56 -6.33
C PRO A 12 -34.59 29.78 -6.39
N ARG A 13 -33.84 29.96 -7.48
CA ARG A 13 -32.53 29.31 -7.66
C ARG A 13 -31.55 29.82 -6.58
N HIS A 14 -30.84 28.91 -5.93
CA HIS A 14 -29.84 29.26 -4.93
C HIS A 14 -28.73 30.13 -5.54
N VAL A 15 -28.34 31.20 -4.84
CA VAL A 15 -27.31 32.14 -5.32
C VAL A 15 -25.95 31.72 -4.78
N TRP A 16 -25.18 31.02 -5.61
CA TRP A 16 -23.84 30.57 -5.28
C TRP A 16 -22.83 31.73 -5.24
N ARG A 17 -22.00 31.73 -4.19
CA ARG A 17 -20.87 32.65 -4.06
C ARG A 17 -19.58 31.90 -4.34
N PHE A 18 -18.67 32.53 -5.09
CA PHE A 18 -17.36 31.97 -5.40
C PHE A 18 -16.26 32.87 -4.87
N PHE A 19 -15.11 32.29 -4.56
CA PHE A 19 -13.88 33.02 -4.25
C PHE A 19 -12.73 32.46 -5.08
N ARG A 20 -11.74 33.30 -5.36
CA ARG A 20 -10.60 32.92 -6.17
C ARG A 20 -9.40 32.63 -5.28
N ALA A 21 -8.98 31.37 -5.25
CA ALA A 21 -7.75 30.94 -4.59
C ALA A 21 -7.02 29.90 -5.44
N GLY A 22 -5.69 29.84 -5.35
CA GLY A 22 -4.91 28.89 -6.18
C GLY A 22 -5.04 29.11 -7.70
N GLY A 23 -5.58 30.24 -8.16
CA GLY A 23 -5.71 30.56 -9.59
C GLY A 23 -6.94 30.01 -10.30
N PHE A 24 -7.95 29.52 -9.57
CA PHE A 24 -9.27 29.13 -10.07
C PHE A 24 -10.37 29.53 -9.09
N ASP A 25 -11.63 29.45 -9.51
CA ASP A 25 -12.79 29.83 -8.69
C ASP A 25 -13.32 28.63 -7.90
N GLN A 26 -13.51 28.82 -6.60
CA GLN A 26 -13.98 27.83 -5.64
C GLN A 26 -15.31 28.30 -5.05
N VAL A 27 -16.28 27.40 -4.89
CA VAL A 27 -17.55 27.75 -4.24
C VAL A 27 -17.33 28.06 -2.75
N ARG A 28 -18.11 28.98 -2.18
CA ARG A 28 -18.13 29.27 -0.74
C ARG A 28 -19.27 28.52 -0.08
N LEU A 29 -18.95 27.79 0.98
CA LEU A 29 -19.93 27.10 1.83
C LEU A 29 -19.94 27.81 3.20
N ASP A 30 -20.60 28.96 3.29
CA ASP A 30 -20.59 29.79 4.50
C ASP A 30 -21.93 29.77 5.26
N SER A 31 -22.96 29.12 4.71
CA SER A 31 -24.30 29.11 5.30
C SER A 31 -24.97 27.74 5.19
N GLY A 32 -25.96 27.50 6.03
CA GLY A 32 -26.79 26.30 5.96
C GLY A 32 -27.54 26.17 4.62
N ALA A 33 -27.93 27.30 4.01
CA ALA A 33 -28.55 27.32 2.70
C ALA A 33 -27.61 26.80 1.60
N ASP A 34 -26.31 27.12 1.67
CA ASP A 34 -25.30 26.60 0.75
C ASP A 34 -25.18 25.07 0.86
N LEU A 35 -25.28 24.52 2.08
CA LEU A 35 -25.25 23.06 2.31
C LEU A 35 -26.53 22.38 1.81
N ALA A 36 -27.69 22.94 2.12
CA ALA A 36 -28.98 22.39 1.71
C ALA A 36 -29.17 22.38 0.18
N ALA A 37 -28.59 23.34 -0.53
CA ALA A 37 -28.66 23.44 -1.99
C ALA A 37 -27.51 22.72 -2.71
N LEU A 38 -26.60 22.02 -2.01
CA LEU A 38 -25.36 21.47 -2.57
C LEU A 38 -25.59 20.53 -3.77
N ASP A 39 -26.73 19.86 -3.84
CA ASP A 39 -27.11 18.99 -4.96
C ASP A 39 -27.44 19.76 -6.27
N GLN A 40 -27.65 21.07 -6.17
CA GLN A 40 -27.87 21.97 -7.32
C GLN A 40 -26.56 22.50 -7.91
N LEU A 41 -25.42 22.32 -7.22
CA LEU A 41 -24.11 22.75 -7.72
C LEU A 41 -23.58 21.78 -8.78
N ASP A 42 -23.20 22.29 -9.95
CA ASP A 42 -22.56 21.46 -10.99
C ASP A 42 -21.30 20.79 -10.42
N GLN A 43 -21.25 19.46 -10.49
CA GLN A 43 -20.14 18.65 -9.99
C GLN A 43 -18.79 19.02 -10.62
N LYS A 44 -18.78 19.61 -11.83
CA LYS A 44 -17.56 20.12 -12.47
C LYS A 44 -16.90 21.26 -11.70
N LEU A 45 -17.65 21.92 -10.81
CA LEU A 45 -17.17 23.00 -9.95
C LEU A 45 -16.64 22.49 -8.61
N TRP A 46 -16.73 21.18 -8.34
CA TRP A 46 -16.15 20.56 -7.15
C TRP A 46 -14.67 20.31 -7.36
N VAL A 47 -13.89 20.53 -6.30
CA VAL A 47 -12.43 20.34 -6.35
C VAL A 47 -12.07 18.86 -6.42
N ALA A 48 -12.71 18.01 -5.61
CA ALA A 48 -12.61 16.56 -5.69
C ALA A 48 -13.98 15.91 -5.94
N LEU A 49 -13.96 14.76 -6.61
CA LEU A 49 -15.13 13.91 -6.87
C LEU A 49 -15.10 12.60 -6.09
N SER A 50 -13.93 12.24 -5.56
CA SER A 50 -13.78 11.16 -4.57
C SER A 50 -12.59 11.40 -3.66
N CYS A 51 -12.66 10.83 -2.45
CA CYS A 51 -11.56 10.76 -1.50
C CYS A 51 -11.51 9.37 -0.84
N PRO A 52 -10.35 8.93 -0.35
CA PRO A 52 -10.25 7.66 0.38
C PRO A 52 -10.89 7.77 1.76
N ALA A 53 -11.55 6.69 2.22
CA ALA A 53 -12.12 6.59 3.57
C ALA A 53 -11.06 6.34 4.66
N ARG A 54 -9.79 6.15 4.26
CA ARG A 54 -8.64 5.88 5.14
C ARG A 54 -7.43 6.69 4.69
N GLY A 55 -6.46 6.86 5.60
CA GLY A 55 -5.20 7.55 5.29
C GLY A 55 -5.30 9.07 5.19
N ILE A 56 -6.41 9.65 5.67
CA ILE A 56 -6.63 11.09 5.80
C ILE A 56 -6.90 11.46 7.27
N GLU A 57 -6.60 12.70 7.62
CA GLU A 57 -6.77 13.31 8.94
C GLU A 57 -8.22 13.76 9.15
N ALA A 58 -9.12 12.78 9.16
CA ALA A 58 -10.52 12.90 9.52
C ALA A 58 -10.93 11.70 10.39
N ASP A 59 -12.03 11.83 11.13
CA ASP A 59 -12.53 10.75 11.98
C ASP A 59 -12.96 9.53 11.15
N ALA A 60 -12.24 8.41 11.30
CA ALA A 60 -12.42 7.23 10.47
C ALA A 60 -13.84 6.66 10.53
N ARG A 61 -14.48 6.70 11.70
CA ARG A 61 -15.85 6.23 11.89
C ARG A 61 -16.86 7.11 11.17
N THR A 62 -16.63 8.42 11.11
CA THR A 62 -17.45 9.34 10.31
C THR A 62 -17.33 9.04 8.83
N LEU A 63 -16.12 8.75 8.35
CA LEU A 63 -15.91 8.34 6.95
C LEU A 63 -16.63 7.04 6.65
N ASP A 64 -16.63 6.06 7.55
CA ASP A 64 -17.38 4.80 7.41
C ASP A 64 -18.89 4.98 7.36
N LEU A 65 -19.42 6.00 8.02
CA LEU A 65 -20.85 6.30 7.98
C LEU A 65 -21.26 6.96 6.66
N ILE A 66 -20.32 7.60 5.97
CA ILE A 66 -20.53 8.21 4.65
C ILE A 66 -20.30 7.18 3.55
N ASP A 67 -19.29 6.31 3.69
CA ASP A 67 -19.00 5.18 2.80
C ASP A 67 -20.06 4.08 2.94
N THR A 68 -21.15 4.24 2.19
CA THR A 68 -22.35 3.40 2.32
C THR A 68 -22.21 2.06 1.62
N ASP A 69 -21.31 1.95 0.63
CA ASP A 69 -21.06 0.69 -0.10
C ASP A 69 -19.83 -0.08 0.42
N GLY A 70 -19.01 0.53 1.27
CA GLY A 70 -17.85 -0.10 1.90
C GLY A 70 -16.70 -0.34 0.93
N ASP A 71 -16.65 0.37 -0.20
CA ASP A 71 -15.55 0.27 -1.19
C ASP A 71 -14.25 0.96 -0.72
N GLY A 72 -14.31 1.67 0.42
CA GLY A 72 -13.20 2.41 0.99
C GLY A 72 -12.98 3.78 0.35
N ARG A 73 -13.93 4.28 -0.46
CA ARG A 73 -13.86 5.57 -1.16
C ARG A 73 -15.19 6.31 -1.08
N ILE A 74 -15.11 7.52 -0.56
CA ILE A 74 -16.27 8.41 -0.49
C ILE A 74 -16.43 9.16 -1.82
N ARG A 75 -17.61 9.07 -2.42
CA ARG A 75 -17.96 9.73 -3.70
C ARG A 75 -19.04 10.79 -3.54
N VAL A 76 -19.22 11.61 -4.59
CA VAL A 76 -20.22 12.69 -4.61
C VAL A 76 -21.62 12.26 -4.16
N PRO A 77 -22.20 11.13 -4.63
CA PRO A 77 -23.55 10.74 -4.20
C PRO A 77 -23.69 10.52 -2.70
N GLU A 78 -22.66 9.95 -2.07
CA GLU A 78 -22.62 9.65 -0.65
C GLU A 78 -22.46 10.92 0.19
N VAL A 79 -21.59 11.84 -0.26
CA VAL A 79 -21.46 13.18 0.34
C VAL A 79 -22.81 13.92 0.28
N LEU A 80 -23.47 13.90 -0.87
CA LEU A 80 -24.79 14.53 -1.04
C LEU A 80 -25.84 13.87 -0.14
N ALA A 81 -25.84 12.54 -0.03
CA ALA A 81 -26.75 11.81 0.85
C ALA A 81 -26.51 12.18 2.33
N ALA A 82 -25.25 12.24 2.77
CA ALA A 82 -24.87 12.65 4.12
C ALA A 82 -25.33 14.09 4.43
N VAL A 83 -25.11 15.02 3.51
CA VAL A 83 -25.54 16.43 3.64
C VAL A 83 -27.06 16.54 3.68
N LYS A 84 -27.78 15.90 2.76
CA LYS A 84 -29.26 15.91 2.75
C LYS A 84 -29.83 15.35 4.04
N TRP A 85 -29.29 14.22 4.50
CA TRP A 85 -29.75 13.59 5.72
C TRP A 85 -29.46 14.44 6.97
N ALA A 86 -28.28 15.05 7.07
CA ALA A 86 -27.95 15.96 8.17
C ALA A 86 -28.85 17.20 8.18
N CYS A 87 -29.05 17.84 7.02
CA CYS A 87 -29.91 19.01 6.88
C CYS A 87 -31.38 18.72 7.21
N ALA A 88 -31.89 17.52 6.88
CA ALA A 88 -33.27 17.12 7.18
C ALA A 88 -33.52 16.92 8.69
N ASN A 89 -32.50 16.48 9.42
CA ASN A 89 -32.59 16.17 10.86
C ASN A 89 -32.18 17.33 11.78
N LEU A 90 -31.83 18.50 11.23
CA LEU A 90 -31.49 19.72 11.97
C LEU A 90 -32.52 20.82 11.69
N LYS A 91 -32.92 21.58 12.73
CA LYS A 91 -33.87 22.70 12.59
C LYS A 91 -33.31 23.82 11.71
N ASP A 92 -32.03 24.11 11.87
CA ASP A 92 -31.28 25.09 11.09
C ASP A 92 -29.97 24.44 10.60
N PRO A 93 -29.82 24.16 9.29
CA PRO A 93 -28.58 23.64 8.73
C PRO A 93 -27.35 24.53 8.97
N GLY A 94 -27.55 25.82 9.27
CA GLY A 94 -26.47 26.75 9.61
C GLY A 94 -25.67 26.36 10.85
N VAL A 95 -26.22 25.50 11.71
CA VAL A 95 -25.50 24.96 12.87
C VAL A 95 -24.32 24.07 12.47
N LEU A 96 -24.36 23.41 11.30
CA LEU A 96 -23.24 22.62 10.75
C LEU A 96 -22.03 23.51 10.43
N VAL A 97 -22.27 24.73 9.95
CA VAL A 97 -21.21 25.69 9.60
C VAL A 97 -20.52 26.23 10.85
N LYS A 98 -21.28 26.47 11.92
CA LYS A 98 -20.72 26.87 13.22
C LYS A 98 -19.83 25.76 13.77
N GLY A 99 -20.29 24.50 13.66
CA GLY A 99 -19.62 23.32 14.16
C GLY A 99 -19.50 23.31 15.69
N GLY A 100 -18.99 22.21 16.22
CA GLY A 100 -18.71 22.04 17.65
C GLY A 100 -18.59 20.57 18.04
N ASP A 101 -18.00 20.31 19.21
CA ASP A 101 -17.81 18.95 19.73
C ASP A 101 -19.08 18.35 20.34
N ALA A 102 -20.08 19.19 20.64
CA ALA A 102 -21.34 18.82 21.27
C ALA A 102 -22.53 19.34 20.46
N LEU A 103 -23.43 18.45 20.07
CA LEU A 103 -24.67 18.78 19.38
C LEU A 103 -25.73 19.22 20.40
N PRO A 104 -26.27 20.46 20.31
CA PRO A 104 -27.38 20.88 21.16
C PRO A 104 -28.65 20.09 20.84
N LEU A 105 -29.33 19.56 21.86
CA LEU A 105 -30.58 18.81 21.65
C LEU A 105 -31.68 19.67 21.01
N SER A 106 -31.66 20.98 21.27
CA SER A 106 -32.58 21.95 20.67
C SER A 106 -32.39 22.14 19.17
N ALA A 107 -31.23 21.74 18.61
CA ALA A 107 -30.92 21.84 17.19
C ALA A 107 -31.51 20.68 16.37
N ILE A 108 -31.89 19.57 17.00
CA ILE A 108 -32.49 18.40 16.33
C ILE A 108 -33.91 18.75 15.87
N ASN A 109 -34.24 18.40 14.63
CA ASN A 109 -35.55 18.69 14.04
C ASN A 109 -36.64 17.79 14.60
N ASP A 110 -37.47 18.28 15.52
CA ASP A 110 -38.60 17.56 16.11
C ASP A 110 -39.89 17.61 15.26
N ALA A 111 -39.87 18.23 14.07
CA ALA A 111 -41.03 18.29 13.19
C ALA A 111 -41.24 17.02 12.35
N THR A 112 -40.20 16.18 12.18
CA THR A 112 -40.27 14.92 11.43
C THR A 112 -40.33 13.72 12.37
N ASP A 113 -40.93 12.61 11.91
CA ASP A 113 -40.97 11.37 12.70
C ASP A 113 -39.57 10.85 13.04
N GLU A 114 -38.65 10.93 12.07
CA GLU A 114 -37.26 10.54 12.26
C GLU A 114 -36.55 11.42 13.30
N GLY A 115 -36.71 12.74 13.20
CA GLY A 115 -36.07 13.65 14.14
C GLY A 115 -36.68 13.62 15.55
N ARG A 116 -37.98 13.32 15.69
CA ARG A 116 -38.59 13.00 17.01
C ARG A 116 -37.97 11.74 17.62
N ARG A 117 -37.77 10.68 16.83
CA ARG A 117 -37.08 9.45 17.28
C ARG A 117 -35.63 9.73 17.68
N LEU A 118 -34.90 10.53 16.90
CA LEU A 118 -33.53 10.93 17.20
C LEU A 118 -33.44 11.71 18.51
N LEU A 119 -34.32 12.70 18.72
CA LEU A 119 -34.33 13.50 19.95
C LEU A 119 -34.66 12.64 21.18
N ALA A 120 -35.65 11.73 21.06
CA ALA A 120 -35.99 10.82 22.14
C ALA A 120 -34.83 9.85 22.47
N SER A 121 -34.18 9.32 21.44
CA SER A 121 -33.01 8.44 21.60
C SER A 121 -31.83 9.18 22.23
N ALA A 122 -31.52 10.40 21.79
CA ALA A 122 -30.46 11.22 22.38
C ALA A 122 -30.69 11.49 23.87
N ARG A 123 -31.93 11.80 24.28
CA ARG A 123 -32.30 11.95 25.70
C ARG A 123 -32.15 10.66 26.48
N ARG A 124 -32.52 9.51 25.89
CA ARG A 124 -32.37 8.20 26.53
C ARG A 124 -30.89 7.84 26.72
N ILE A 125 -30.03 8.08 25.74
CA ILE A 125 -28.58 7.89 25.86
C ILE A 125 -28.03 8.71 27.04
N LEU A 126 -28.38 10.00 27.10
CA LEU A 126 -27.93 10.89 28.18
C LEU A 126 -28.46 10.43 29.56
N ALA A 127 -29.72 9.99 29.64
CA ALA A 127 -30.28 9.43 30.87
C ALA A 127 -29.56 8.14 31.32
N SER A 128 -29.27 7.22 30.40
CA SER A 128 -28.50 5.99 30.68
C SER A 128 -27.08 6.28 31.16
N LEU A 129 -26.48 7.38 30.72
CA LEU A 129 -25.17 7.86 31.18
C LEU A 129 -25.22 8.65 32.49
N GLY A 130 -26.40 8.78 33.12
CA GLY A 130 -26.58 9.53 34.36
C GLY A 130 -26.58 11.06 34.19
N LYS A 131 -26.83 11.56 32.98
CA LYS A 131 -26.86 12.99 32.62
C LYS A 131 -28.23 13.44 32.07
N PRO A 132 -29.36 13.20 32.77
CA PRO A 132 -30.70 13.48 32.23
C PRO A 132 -30.96 14.95 31.89
N ASP A 133 -30.30 15.89 32.60
CA ASP A 133 -30.48 17.33 32.43
C ASP A 133 -29.53 17.95 31.39
N ALA A 134 -28.71 17.14 30.71
CA ALA A 134 -27.78 17.64 29.71
C ALA A 134 -28.51 18.22 28.49
N THR A 135 -28.12 19.42 28.06
CA THR A 135 -28.73 20.12 26.92
C THR A 135 -28.05 19.83 25.58
N SER A 136 -26.95 19.08 25.59
CA SER A 136 -26.18 18.69 24.42
C SER A 136 -25.63 17.27 24.56
N ILE A 137 -25.32 16.64 23.42
CA ILE A 137 -24.77 15.29 23.33
C ILE A 137 -23.47 15.30 22.51
N THR A 138 -22.47 14.55 22.95
CA THR A 138 -21.15 14.47 22.30
C THR A 138 -20.94 13.12 21.62
N VAL A 139 -19.94 13.03 20.73
CA VAL A 139 -19.55 11.74 20.13
C VAL A 139 -19.16 10.73 21.20
N ALA A 140 -18.45 11.19 22.24
CA ALA A 140 -18.03 10.34 23.36
C ALA A 140 -19.23 9.71 24.09
N ASP A 141 -20.32 10.47 24.28
CA ASP A 141 -21.56 9.97 24.89
C ASP A 141 -22.24 8.89 24.01
N THR A 142 -22.08 8.94 22.68
CA THR A 142 -22.66 7.93 21.78
C THR A 142 -21.80 6.69 21.59
N THR A 143 -20.50 6.76 21.92
CA THR A 143 -19.53 5.67 21.70
C THR A 143 -19.31 4.76 22.91
N ASP A 144 -19.80 5.12 24.10
CA ASP A 144 -19.65 4.30 25.31
C ASP A 144 -20.64 3.11 25.28
N THR A 145 -20.50 2.25 24.28
CA THR A 145 -21.34 1.06 24.06
C THR A 145 -21.31 0.12 25.25
N GLY A 146 -20.22 0.07 26.01
CA GLY A 146 -20.12 -0.69 27.25
C GLY A 146 -21.05 -0.17 28.35
N ARG A 147 -21.18 1.15 28.53
CA ARG A 147 -22.17 1.71 29.46
C ARG A 147 -23.59 1.74 28.91
N ILE A 148 -23.75 1.93 27.59
CA ILE A 148 -25.06 2.00 26.95
C ILE A 148 -25.68 0.58 26.85
N PHE A 149 -24.87 -0.45 26.59
CA PHE A 149 -25.32 -1.82 26.27
C PHE A 149 -24.66 -2.95 27.08
N GLY A 150 -23.53 -2.73 27.73
CA GLY A 150 -22.82 -3.79 28.47
C GLY A 150 -23.59 -4.36 29.67
N GLN A 151 -24.73 -3.77 30.01
CA GLN A 151 -25.68 -4.24 31.03
C GLN A 151 -26.99 -4.78 30.44
N THR A 152 -27.22 -4.65 29.13
CA THR A 152 -28.46 -5.08 28.49
C THR A 152 -28.29 -6.47 27.89
N ARG A 153 -29.14 -7.40 28.32
CA ARG A 153 -29.21 -8.79 27.87
C ARG A 153 -29.43 -8.96 26.36
N PHE A 154 -30.12 -7.99 25.75
CA PHE A 154 -30.47 -7.96 24.33
C PHE A 154 -29.99 -6.63 23.75
N ASN A 155 -29.43 -6.66 22.54
CA ASN A 155 -28.83 -5.51 21.87
C ASN A 155 -29.29 -5.34 20.41
N GLY A 156 -30.29 -6.11 19.97
CA GLY A 156 -31.03 -5.88 18.74
C GLY A 156 -30.24 -6.05 17.46
N ASP A 157 -29.32 -7.03 17.40
CA ASP A 157 -28.62 -7.45 16.19
C ASP A 157 -29.07 -8.82 15.66
N GLY A 158 -29.93 -9.52 16.41
CA GLY A 158 -30.44 -10.84 16.08
C GLY A 158 -29.43 -11.97 16.30
N VAL A 159 -28.32 -11.72 17.01
CA VAL A 159 -27.28 -12.68 17.37
C VAL A 159 -27.32 -12.91 18.88
N VAL A 160 -27.64 -14.14 19.29
CA VAL A 160 -27.84 -14.45 20.72
C VAL A 160 -26.63 -15.21 21.26
N PRO A 161 -25.83 -14.64 22.19
CA PRO A 161 -24.79 -15.38 22.89
C PRO A 161 -25.40 -16.29 23.98
N PRO A 162 -24.65 -17.28 24.50
CA PRO A 162 -25.14 -18.16 25.56
C PRO A 162 -25.66 -17.39 26.78
N ASP A 163 -24.98 -16.32 27.19
CA ASP A 163 -25.33 -15.51 28.36
C ASP A 163 -26.72 -14.82 28.27
N ALA A 164 -27.32 -14.77 27.09
CA ALA A 164 -28.66 -14.19 26.89
C ALA A 164 -29.81 -15.16 27.23
N ALA A 165 -29.52 -16.46 27.42
CA ALA A 165 -30.49 -17.42 27.94
C ALA A 165 -30.50 -17.42 29.48
N ASP A 166 -31.67 -17.60 30.10
CA ASP A 166 -31.76 -17.68 31.57
C ASP A 166 -31.50 -19.11 32.07
N ASP A 167 -31.97 -20.11 31.31
CA ASP A 167 -31.90 -21.52 31.66
C ASP A 167 -30.60 -22.18 31.13
N ASP A 168 -29.99 -23.02 31.96
CA ASP A 168 -28.71 -23.66 31.64
C ASP A 168 -28.82 -24.63 30.45
N ALA A 169 -30.01 -25.17 30.18
CA ALA A 169 -30.26 -26.03 29.03
C ALA A 169 -30.12 -25.27 27.70
N THR A 170 -30.72 -24.09 27.58
CA THR A 170 -30.61 -23.24 26.39
C THR A 170 -29.22 -22.64 26.26
N LYS A 171 -28.54 -22.28 27.36
CA LYS A 171 -27.12 -21.86 27.34
C LYS A 171 -26.23 -22.93 26.74
N ALA A 172 -26.38 -24.17 27.22
CA ALA A 172 -25.62 -25.31 26.73
C ALA A 172 -25.91 -25.56 25.24
N LEU A 173 -27.18 -25.48 24.83
CA LEU A 173 -27.58 -25.69 23.44
C LEU A 173 -26.99 -24.61 22.49
N ILE A 174 -26.98 -23.35 22.91
CA ILE A 174 -26.34 -22.27 22.12
C ILE A 174 -24.84 -22.51 22.02
N ALA A 175 -24.17 -22.92 23.10
CA ALA A 175 -22.75 -23.25 23.08
C ALA A 175 -22.44 -24.47 22.17
N GLU A 176 -23.29 -25.50 22.20
CA GLU A 176 -23.20 -26.66 21.31
C GLU A 176 -23.39 -26.26 19.84
N ALA A 177 -24.35 -25.37 19.54
CA ALA A 177 -24.56 -24.83 18.21
C ALA A 177 -23.34 -24.04 17.71
N ILE A 178 -22.79 -23.13 18.53
CA ILE A 178 -21.56 -22.38 18.21
C ILE A 178 -20.41 -23.34 17.94
N ALA A 179 -20.25 -24.38 18.76
CA ALA A 179 -19.20 -25.36 18.57
C ALA A 179 -19.37 -26.10 17.23
N CYS A 180 -20.59 -26.46 16.82
CA CYS A 180 -20.85 -27.29 15.64
C CYS A 180 -20.83 -26.50 14.32
N VAL A 181 -21.52 -25.35 14.24
CA VAL A 181 -21.72 -24.59 12.99
C VAL A 181 -20.97 -23.24 12.95
N GLY A 182 -20.23 -22.93 14.02
CA GLY A 182 -19.54 -21.65 14.21
C GLY A 182 -20.48 -20.56 14.72
N GLY A 183 -19.92 -19.63 15.51
CA GLY A 183 -20.62 -18.45 16.00
C GLY A 183 -20.35 -17.19 15.18
N GLU A 184 -21.28 -16.25 15.26
CA GLU A 184 -21.14 -14.90 14.71
C GLU A 184 -20.88 -13.92 15.86
N PRO A 185 -20.05 -12.87 15.65
CA PRO A 185 -19.82 -11.88 16.70
C PRO A 185 -21.08 -11.04 16.91
N ASP A 186 -21.63 -11.13 18.11
CA ASP A 186 -22.64 -10.23 18.66
C ASP A 186 -22.09 -8.79 18.77
N ARG A 187 -22.96 -7.76 18.84
CA ARG A 187 -22.54 -6.36 19.08
C ARG A 187 -21.74 -6.17 20.37
N SER A 188 -21.88 -7.07 21.36
CA SER A 188 -21.03 -7.08 22.56
C SER A 188 -19.63 -7.66 22.32
N GLY A 189 -19.36 -8.20 21.13
CA GLY A 189 -18.12 -8.88 20.74
C GLY A 189 -18.06 -10.36 21.11
N LYS A 190 -19.09 -10.90 21.77
CA LYS A 190 -19.17 -12.32 22.15
C LYS A 190 -19.66 -13.18 20.97
N PRO A 191 -19.23 -14.45 20.86
CA PRO A 191 -19.78 -15.35 19.85
C PRO A 191 -21.22 -15.75 20.22
N GLY A 192 -22.13 -15.61 19.27
CA GLY A 192 -23.52 -16.02 19.39
C GLY A 192 -24.04 -16.74 18.13
N VAL A 193 -25.34 -17.03 18.12
CA VAL A 193 -26.02 -17.68 17.00
C VAL A 193 -27.10 -16.77 16.44
N SER A 194 -27.12 -16.62 15.11
CA SER A 194 -28.21 -15.98 14.37
C SER A 194 -29.25 -17.00 13.93
N LEU A 195 -30.41 -16.53 13.44
CA LEU A 195 -31.49 -17.39 12.95
C LEU A 195 -30.98 -18.37 11.88
N ALA A 196 -30.16 -17.89 10.94
CA ALA A 196 -29.58 -18.71 9.87
C ALA A 196 -28.67 -19.82 10.43
N LYS A 197 -27.88 -19.52 11.47
CA LYS A 197 -27.02 -20.51 12.15
C LYS A 197 -27.84 -21.54 12.92
N VAL A 198 -28.92 -21.13 13.56
CA VAL A 198 -29.86 -22.04 14.24
C VAL A 198 -30.52 -22.97 13.22
N GLU A 199 -31.02 -22.44 12.11
CA GLU A 199 -31.60 -23.24 11.03
C GLU A 199 -30.60 -24.24 10.45
N GLN A 200 -29.36 -23.80 10.20
CA GLN A 200 -28.27 -24.67 9.76
C GLN A 200 -28.00 -25.79 10.77
N PHE A 201 -27.87 -25.45 12.05
CA PHE A 201 -27.60 -26.42 13.12
C PHE A 201 -28.70 -27.49 13.22
N PHE A 202 -29.97 -27.07 13.23
CA PHE A 202 -31.09 -28.02 13.29
C PHE A 202 -31.26 -28.84 12.01
N ALA A 203 -30.93 -28.30 10.84
CA ALA A 203 -30.89 -29.07 9.60
C ALA A 203 -29.82 -30.17 9.63
N GLU A 204 -28.62 -29.86 10.15
CA GLU A 204 -27.54 -30.84 10.32
C GLU A 204 -27.89 -31.92 11.37
N LEU A 205 -28.55 -31.55 12.48
CA LEU A 205 -29.07 -32.50 13.47
C LEU A 205 -30.07 -33.48 12.85
N GLN A 206 -31.04 -32.96 12.07
CA GLN A 206 -32.02 -33.81 11.38
C GLN A 206 -31.36 -34.72 10.35
N ALA A 207 -30.41 -34.20 9.57
CA ALA A 207 -29.68 -34.98 8.57
C ALA A 207 -28.85 -36.11 9.22
N TYR A 208 -28.18 -35.84 10.34
CA TYR A 208 -27.42 -36.84 11.10
C TYR A 208 -28.35 -37.93 11.67
N ALA A 209 -29.44 -37.53 12.33
CA ALA A 209 -30.40 -38.45 12.92
C ALA A 209 -31.06 -39.35 11.85
N ALA A 210 -31.44 -38.77 10.70
CA ALA A 210 -32.02 -39.51 9.59
C ALA A 210 -31.01 -40.49 8.97
N TRP A 211 -29.75 -40.10 8.82
CA TRP A 211 -28.68 -40.97 8.34
C TRP A 211 -28.45 -42.17 9.29
N CYS A 212 -28.40 -41.94 10.60
CA CYS A 212 -28.30 -43.02 11.59
C CYS A 212 -29.55 -43.92 11.61
N GLN A 213 -30.74 -43.34 11.47
CA GLN A 213 -32.00 -44.09 11.44
C GLN A 213 -32.07 -45.07 10.24
N GLN A 214 -31.47 -44.74 9.10
CA GLN A 214 -31.38 -45.66 7.95
C GLN A 214 -30.61 -46.94 8.32
N ALA A 215 -29.48 -46.82 9.04
CA ALA A 215 -28.71 -47.97 9.49
C ALA A 215 -29.43 -48.82 10.54
N GLU A 216 -30.24 -48.20 11.40
CA GLU A 216 -31.06 -48.94 12.37
C GLU A 216 -32.24 -49.66 11.71
N THR A 217 -32.87 -49.05 10.71
CA THR A 217 -34.06 -49.61 10.02
C THR A 217 -33.66 -50.80 9.15
N ASP A 218 -32.58 -50.67 8.39
CA ASP A 218 -32.05 -51.73 7.51
C ASP A 218 -30.84 -52.43 8.14
N ALA A 219 -30.83 -52.60 9.47
CA ALA A 219 -29.69 -53.11 10.23
C ALA A 219 -29.18 -54.47 9.71
N ALA A 220 -30.07 -55.36 9.28
CA ALA A 220 -29.68 -56.67 8.76
C ALA A 220 -28.86 -56.58 7.45
N ALA A 221 -29.07 -55.54 6.64
CA ALA A 221 -28.37 -55.34 5.38
C ALA A 221 -27.17 -54.39 5.52
N ILE A 222 -27.30 -53.32 6.31
CA ILE A 222 -26.29 -52.28 6.48
C ILE A 222 -25.28 -52.65 7.57
N LEU A 223 -25.69 -53.36 8.63
CA LEU A 223 -24.86 -53.73 9.77
C LEU A 223 -24.74 -55.26 9.89
N PRO A 224 -24.05 -55.94 8.93
CA PRO A 224 -23.96 -57.41 8.88
C PRO A 224 -23.38 -58.06 10.15
N LEU A 225 -22.68 -57.29 11.00
CA LEU A 225 -22.11 -57.75 12.27
C LEU A 225 -22.58 -56.89 13.46
N GLY A 226 -23.71 -56.18 13.32
CA GLY A 226 -24.22 -55.26 14.35
C GLY A 226 -23.18 -54.20 14.71
N ASP A 227 -22.97 -53.97 16.01
CA ASP A 227 -22.00 -53.00 16.55
C ASP A 227 -20.56 -53.26 16.08
N GLY A 228 -20.22 -54.52 15.77
CA GLY A 228 -18.91 -54.91 15.25
C GLY A 228 -18.65 -54.51 13.80
N THR A 229 -19.68 -54.10 13.05
CA THR A 229 -19.58 -53.81 11.61
C THR A 229 -18.55 -52.73 11.29
N ALA A 230 -18.49 -51.65 12.08
CA ALA A 230 -17.56 -50.54 11.83
C ALA A 230 -16.09 -50.98 11.96
N ALA A 231 -15.77 -51.71 13.03
CA ALA A 231 -14.43 -52.24 13.27
C ALA A 231 -14.05 -53.30 12.21
N ALA A 232 -14.99 -54.16 11.84
CA ALA A 232 -14.82 -55.17 10.80
C ALA A 232 -14.58 -54.55 9.42
N PHE A 233 -15.32 -53.50 9.06
CA PHE A 233 -15.12 -52.78 7.80
C PHE A 233 -13.78 -52.05 7.76
N ALA A 234 -13.35 -51.43 8.86
CA ALA A 234 -12.03 -50.82 8.95
C ALA A 234 -10.90 -51.86 8.75
N ALA A 235 -11.03 -53.04 9.38
CA ALA A 235 -10.09 -54.15 9.19
C ALA A 235 -10.09 -54.68 7.75
N LEU A 236 -11.26 -54.76 7.10
CA LEU A 236 -11.39 -55.14 5.70
C LEU A 236 -10.71 -54.12 4.78
N GLN A 237 -10.98 -52.83 4.95
CA GLN A 237 -10.42 -51.77 4.10
C GLN A 237 -8.90 -51.69 4.22
N ALA A 238 -8.34 -51.93 5.42
CA ALA A 238 -6.90 -51.90 5.65
C ALA A 238 -6.13 -52.91 4.76
N VAL A 239 -6.73 -54.06 4.44
CA VAL A 239 -6.07 -55.14 3.69
C VAL A 239 -6.63 -55.32 2.27
N ARG A 240 -7.77 -54.70 1.94
CA ARG A 240 -8.54 -54.95 0.71
C ARG A 240 -7.68 -54.94 -0.55
N ALA A 241 -6.94 -53.85 -0.77
CA ALA A 241 -6.10 -53.68 -1.95
C ALA A 241 -4.99 -54.76 -2.06
N LYS A 242 -4.44 -55.21 -0.93
CA LYS A 242 -3.39 -56.24 -0.92
C LYS A 242 -3.93 -57.64 -1.13
N VAL A 243 -5.12 -57.94 -0.60
CA VAL A 243 -5.79 -59.21 -0.84
C VAL A 243 -6.22 -59.32 -2.31
N ASP A 244 -6.75 -58.23 -2.87
CA ASP A 244 -7.09 -58.14 -4.30
C ASP A 244 -5.84 -58.30 -5.20
N ASP A 245 -4.72 -57.65 -4.86
CA ASP A 245 -3.42 -57.84 -5.53
C ASP A 245 -2.98 -59.31 -5.45
N TYR A 246 -2.98 -59.92 -4.26
CA TYR A 246 -2.58 -61.32 -4.08
C TYR A 246 -3.38 -62.28 -4.96
N PHE A 247 -4.72 -62.20 -4.96
CA PHE A 247 -5.54 -63.07 -5.81
C PHE A 247 -5.38 -62.77 -7.30
N THR A 248 -5.09 -61.51 -7.67
CA THR A 248 -4.76 -61.15 -9.06
C THR A 248 -3.44 -61.77 -9.50
N ARG A 249 -2.41 -61.75 -8.64
CA ARG A 249 -1.14 -62.45 -8.90
C ARG A 249 -1.31 -63.97 -9.01
N CYS A 250 -2.14 -64.58 -8.16
CA CYS A 250 -2.42 -66.02 -8.23
C CYS A 250 -3.15 -66.41 -9.54
N ARG A 251 -4.07 -65.55 -10.03
CA ARG A 251 -4.72 -65.72 -11.34
C ARG A 251 -3.73 -65.55 -12.50
N LEU A 252 -2.82 -64.58 -12.42
CA LEU A 252 -1.79 -64.39 -13.44
C LEU A 252 -0.80 -65.56 -13.48
N ALA A 253 -0.42 -66.11 -12.33
CA ALA A 253 0.40 -67.33 -12.24
C ALA A 253 -0.32 -68.57 -12.82
N ALA A 254 -1.65 -68.64 -12.71
CA ALA A 254 -2.45 -69.69 -13.34
C ALA A 254 -2.60 -69.50 -14.86
N PHE A 255 -2.62 -68.25 -15.33
CA PHE A 255 -2.72 -67.91 -16.75
C PHE A 255 -1.43 -68.21 -17.53
N ASP A 256 -0.27 -67.79 -17.00
CA ASP A 256 1.05 -68.10 -17.56
C ASP A 256 2.02 -68.49 -16.43
N PRO A 257 2.40 -69.78 -16.31
CA PRO A 257 3.31 -70.25 -15.28
C PRO A 257 4.66 -69.52 -15.25
N ARG A 258 5.11 -68.95 -16.39
CA ARG A 258 6.37 -68.20 -16.48
C ARG A 258 6.37 -66.94 -15.60
N ALA A 259 5.19 -66.37 -15.29
CA ALA A 259 5.09 -65.21 -14.43
C ALA A 259 5.33 -65.52 -12.94
N THR A 260 5.16 -66.78 -12.51
CA THR A 260 5.15 -67.18 -11.08
C THR A 260 6.42 -66.78 -10.33
N SER A 261 7.60 -66.95 -10.96
CA SER A 261 8.88 -66.57 -10.36
C SER A 261 8.99 -65.05 -10.16
N ALA A 262 8.64 -64.27 -11.19
CA ALA A 262 8.66 -62.81 -11.12
C ALA A 262 7.67 -62.25 -10.09
N LEU A 263 6.50 -62.87 -9.95
CA LEU A 263 5.44 -62.43 -9.02
C LEU A 263 5.78 -62.67 -7.54
N ASN A 264 6.67 -63.61 -7.24
CA ASN A 264 7.19 -63.90 -5.90
C ASN A 264 8.45 -63.11 -5.52
N ARG A 265 8.91 -62.22 -6.42
CA ARG A 265 10.20 -61.49 -6.37
C ARG A 265 11.42 -62.40 -6.60
N PRO A 266 12.45 -61.89 -7.33
CA PRO A 266 13.71 -62.61 -7.49
C PRO A 266 14.51 -62.65 -6.19
N GLU A 267 15.43 -63.61 -6.08
CA GLU A 267 16.32 -63.77 -4.92
C GLU A 267 17.13 -62.50 -4.61
N ALA A 268 17.51 -61.74 -5.63
CA ALA A 268 18.22 -60.47 -5.47
C ALA A 268 17.48 -59.46 -4.58
N ASP A 269 16.14 -59.41 -4.64
CA ASP A 269 15.33 -58.51 -3.80
C ASP A 269 15.37 -58.95 -2.32
N PHE A 270 15.50 -60.26 -2.05
CA PHE A 270 15.68 -60.78 -0.69
C PHE A 270 17.08 -60.50 -0.15
N LEU A 271 18.13 -60.61 -0.97
CA LEU A 271 19.49 -60.26 -0.59
C LEU A 271 19.62 -58.76 -0.25
N ALA A 272 18.94 -57.90 -1.01
CA ALA A 272 18.91 -56.46 -0.74
C ALA A 272 18.21 -56.11 0.58
N LEU A 273 17.20 -56.90 0.98
CA LEU A 273 16.51 -56.78 2.26
C LEU A 273 17.38 -57.31 3.42
N ALA A 274 18.03 -58.46 3.24
CA ALA A 274 18.88 -59.09 4.27
C ALA A 274 20.10 -58.23 4.65
N ALA A 275 20.53 -57.33 3.77
CA ALA A 275 21.59 -56.37 4.04
C ALA A 275 21.17 -55.21 4.98
N LYS A 276 19.88 -55.12 5.35
CA LYS A 276 19.32 -54.10 6.25
C LYS A 276 18.81 -54.74 7.53
N GLU A 277 18.64 -53.93 8.57
CA GLU A 277 17.91 -54.35 9.76
C GLU A 277 16.42 -54.53 9.42
N LEU A 278 15.91 -55.74 9.56
CA LEU A 278 14.55 -56.10 9.17
C LEU A 278 13.56 -55.84 10.31
N SER A 279 12.47 -55.15 9.99
CA SER A 279 11.33 -54.96 10.87
C SER A 279 10.04 -55.30 10.14
N ALA A 280 9.05 -55.85 10.86
CA ALA A 280 7.70 -56.05 10.33
C ALA A 280 7.03 -54.72 9.94
N ALA A 281 7.48 -53.58 10.47
CA ALA A 281 6.96 -52.27 10.07
C ALA A 281 7.61 -51.69 8.80
N ASP A 282 8.58 -52.37 8.19
CA ASP A 282 9.30 -51.84 7.03
C ASP A 282 8.42 -51.88 5.75
N SER A 283 8.28 -50.71 5.13
CA SER A 283 7.63 -50.54 3.82
C SER A 283 8.19 -51.46 2.73
N ALA A 284 9.48 -51.80 2.77
CA ALA A 284 10.11 -52.69 1.82
C ALA A 284 9.59 -54.13 1.98
N VAL A 285 9.40 -54.59 3.22
CA VAL A 285 8.80 -55.89 3.54
C VAL A 285 7.30 -55.88 3.18
N ALA A 286 6.58 -54.79 3.47
CA ALA A 286 5.16 -54.64 3.10
C ALA A 286 4.91 -54.63 1.58
N SER A 287 5.94 -54.35 0.77
CA SER A 287 5.85 -54.35 -0.70
C SER A 287 5.84 -55.74 -1.35
N PHE A 288 6.24 -56.77 -0.59
CA PHE A 288 6.23 -58.17 -1.01
C PHE A 288 4.78 -58.71 -1.02
N PRO A 289 4.49 -59.79 -1.78
CA PRO A 289 3.18 -60.44 -1.75
C PRO A 289 2.73 -60.79 -0.32
N LEU A 290 1.41 -60.87 -0.10
CA LEU A 290 0.84 -61.25 1.21
C LEU A 290 1.21 -62.67 1.64
N ALA A 291 1.32 -63.58 0.68
CA ALA A 291 1.78 -64.95 0.86
C ALA A 291 2.43 -65.41 -0.45
N ARG A 292 3.05 -66.58 -0.44
CA ARG A 292 3.64 -67.18 -1.65
C ARG A 292 2.58 -67.32 -2.74
N VAL A 293 2.85 -66.75 -3.91
CA VAL A 293 1.94 -66.72 -5.07
C VAL A 293 2.09 -68.01 -5.88
N GLU A 294 1.00 -68.75 -6.02
CA GLU A 294 0.91 -69.97 -6.83
C GLU A 294 -0.45 -70.03 -7.53
N ALA A 295 -0.55 -70.80 -8.62
CA ALA A 295 -1.79 -70.95 -9.37
C ALA A 295 -2.93 -71.47 -8.47
N GLY A 296 -4.01 -70.70 -8.35
CA GLY A 296 -5.22 -71.09 -7.61
C GLY A 296 -5.06 -71.20 -6.08
N ARG A 297 -3.96 -70.70 -5.49
CA ARG A 297 -3.68 -70.86 -4.06
C ARG A 297 -4.58 -69.96 -3.19
N PRO A 298 -5.27 -70.50 -2.16
CA PRO A 298 -6.02 -69.68 -1.20
C PRO A 298 -5.07 -68.85 -0.32
N LEU A 299 -5.53 -67.69 0.15
CA LEU A 299 -4.75 -66.81 1.03
C LEU A 299 -4.68 -67.43 2.44
N PRO A 300 -3.51 -67.75 3.01
CA PRO A 300 -3.41 -68.15 4.40
C PRO A 300 -3.75 -66.98 5.35
N LEU A 301 -4.39 -67.28 6.48
CA LEU A 301 -4.83 -66.28 7.47
C LEU A 301 -4.01 -66.28 8.77
N ALA A 302 -3.02 -67.16 8.89
CA ALA A 302 -2.17 -67.27 10.07
C ALA A 302 -0.70 -67.53 9.69
N GLU A 303 -0.36 -68.77 9.32
CA GLU A 303 1.00 -69.15 8.97
C GLU A 303 1.32 -68.85 7.49
N GLY A 304 2.54 -68.41 7.20
CA GLY A 304 2.98 -68.12 5.83
C GLY A 304 2.46 -66.80 5.26
N VAL A 305 1.96 -65.90 6.12
CA VAL A 305 1.64 -64.52 5.78
C VAL A 305 2.88 -63.64 5.91
N ASN A 306 3.00 -62.65 5.04
CA ASN A 306 4.03 -61.63 5.10
C ASN A 306 4.03 -60.96 6.50
N PRO A 307 5.19 -60.94 7.21
CA PRO A 307 5.28 -60.38 8.56
C PRO A 307 4.71 -58.96 8.70
N ALA A 308 4.86 -58.12 7.66
CA ALA A 308 4.35 -56.75 7.69
C ALA A 308 2.82 -56.63 7.64
N TRP A 309 2.14 -57.70 7.21
CA TRP A 309 0.69 -57.76 7.11
C TRP A 309 0.07 -58.74 8.10
N ALA A 310 0.87 -59.49 8.88
CA ALA A 310 0.40 -60.53 9.79
C ALA A 310 -0.64 -60.01 10.79
N ASP A 311 -0.40 -58.87 11.43
CA ASP A 311 -1.36 -58.27 12.38
C ASP A 311 -2.65 -57.81 11.68
N ALA A 312 -2.54 -57.22 10.49
CA ALA A 312 -3.69 -56.74 9.74
C ALA A 312 -4.57 -57.90 9.24
N ILE A 313 -3.96 -58.99 8.76
CA ILE A 313 -4.64 -60.22 8.38
C ILE A 313 -5.20 -60.95 9.60
N GLY A 314 -4.51 -60.93 10.74
CA GLY A 314 -5.02 -61.45 12.02
C GLY A 314 -6.27 -60.69 12.51
N ARG A 315 -6.28 -59.36 12.37
CA ARG A 315 -7.47 -58.53 12.62
C ARG A 315 -8.61 -58.83 11.65
N LEU A 316 -8.33 -58.98 10.35
CA LEU A 316 -9.32 -59.41 9.35
C LEU A 316 -9.90 -60.78 9.74
N ARG A 317 -9.06 -61.74 10.14
CA ARG A 317 -9.48 -63.07 10.56
C ARG A 317 -10.44 -63.00 11.75
N THR A 318 -10.07 -62.22 12.77
CA THR A 318 -10.84 -62.14 14.03
C THR A 318 -12.15 -61.37 13.87
N LEU A 319 -12.11 -60.23 13.18
CA LEU A 319 -13.25 -59.30 13.11
C LEU A 319 -14.19 -59.56 11.93
N VAL A 320 -13.71 -60.23 10.88
CA VAL A 320 -14.47 -60.42 9.62
C VAL A 320 -14.67 -61.89 9.27
N VAL A 321 -13.58 -62.66 9.18
CA VAL A 321 -13.67 -64.06 8.72
C VAL A 321 -14.34 -64.96 9.75
N ALA A 322 -13.93 -64.90 11.01
CA ALA A 322 -14.49 -65.75 12.06
C ALA A 322 -16.00 -65.54 12.26
N PRO A 323 -16.53 -64.29 12.30
CA PRO A 323 -17.97 -64.06 12.41
C PRO A 323 -18.79 -64.42 11.15
N LEU A 324 -18.21 -64.32 9.94
CA LEU A 324 -18.96 -64.51 8.69
C LEU A 324 -18.84 -65.90 8.06
N LEU A 325 -17.68 -66.56 8.24
CA LEU A 325 -17.33 -67.83 7.59
C LEU A 325 -16.94 -68.94 8.59
N GLY A 326 -16.83 -68.63 9.88
CA GLY A 326 -16.50 -69.58 10.95
C GLY A 326 -15.07 -69.42 11.51
N ALA A 327 -14.91 -69.71 12.81
CA ALA A 327 -13.66 -69.47 13.55
C ALA A 327 -12.46 -70.34 13.12
N ASP A 328 -12.75 -71.54 12.60
CA ASP A 328 -11.73 -72.54 12.24
C ASP A 328 -11.13 -72.34 10.84
N LYS A 329 -11.54 -71.28 10.12
CA LYS A 329 -11.01 -70.97 8.79
C LYS A 329 -9.54 -70.55 8.87
N ALA A 330 -8.67 -71.37 8.26
CA ALA A 330 -7.22 -71.15 8.18
C ALA A 330 -6.76 -70.45 6.89
N SER A 331 -7.58 -70.49 5.84
CA SER A 331 -7.31 -69.84 4.55
C SER A 331 -8.59 -69.32 3.91
N LEU A 332 -8.44 -68.39 2.96
CA LEU A 332 -9.53 -67.70 2.27
C LEU A 332 -9.42 -67.91 0.76
N THR A 333 -10.52 -68.32 0.12
CA THR A 333 -10.60 -68.43 -1.36
C THR A 333 -10.98 -67.10 -2.01
N PRO A 334 -10.74 -66.92 -3.32
CA PRO A 334 -11.19 -65.73 -4.05
C PRO A 334 -12.71 -65.50 -3.98
N ASP A 335 -13.49 -66.58 -4.04
CA ASP A 335 -14.96 -66.50 -4.00
C ASP A 335 -15.47 -66.11 -2.61
N GLU A 336 -14.85 -66.65 -1.55
CA GLU A 336 -15.15 -66.26 -0.16
C GLU A 336 -14.78 -64.80 0.09
N TRP A 337 -13.65 -64.34 -0.45
CA TRP A 337 -13.25 -62.93 -0.38
C TRP A 337 -14.24 -62.01 -1.08
N ALA A 338 -14.66 -62.36 -2.31
CA ALA A 338 -15.69 -61.61 -3.03
C ALA A 338 -17.02 -61.57 -2.27
N ALA A 339 -17.42 -62.67 -1.63
CA ALA A 339 -18.62 -62.73 -0.81
C ALA A 339 -18.52 -61.84 0.45
N ILE A 340 -17.37 -61.81 1.12
CA ILE A 340 -17.12 -60.89 2.23
C ILE A 340 -17.24 -59.43 1.75
N VAL A 341 -16.56 -59.06 0.67
CA VAL A 341 -16.62 -57.69 0.11
C VAL A 341 -18.05 -57.31 -0.28
N ALA A 342 -18.81 -58.23 -0.87
CA ALA A 342 -20.21 -58.02 -1.22
C ALA A 342 -21.08 -57.73 0.03
N LYS A 343 -20.88 -58.46 1.13
CA LYS A 343 -21.61 -58.24 2.39
C LYS A 343 -21.40 -56.85 3.01
N PHE A 344 -20.23 -56.22 2.81
CA PHE A 344 -19.96 -54.86 3.29
C PHE A 344 -20.32 -53.75 2.29
N THR A 345 -20.78 -54.08 1.09
CA THR A 345 -21.13 -53.08 0.07
C THR A 345 -22.27 -52.15 0.50
N PRO A 346 -23.36 -52.63 1.16
CA PRO A 346 -24.41 -51.75 1.68
C PRO A 346 -23.90 -50.80 2.77
N TYR A 347 -23.04 -51.28 3.67
CA TYR A 347 -22.40 -50.46 4.71
C TYR A 347 -21.51 -49.37 4.10
N GLU A 348 -20.70 -49.72 3.09
CA GLU A 348 -19.85 -48.76 2.37
C GLU A 348 -20.69 -47.70 1.66
N ALA A 349 -21.80 -48.09 1.01
CA ALA A 349 -22.71 -47.17 0.34
C ALA A 349 -23.40 -46.22 1.34
N TRP A 350 -23.80 -46.72 2.51
CA TRP A 350 -24.38 -45.92 3.59
C TRP A 350 -23.37 -44.93 4.19
N LEU A 351 -22.12 -45.34 4.44
CA LEU A 351 -21.05 -44.46 4.91
C LEU A 351 -20.76 -43.33 3.93
N ARG A 352 -20.79 -43.60 2.62
CA ARG A 352 -20.58 -42.57 1.57
C ARG A 352 -21.70 -41.53 1.52
N ARG A 353 -22.88 -41.82 2.06
CA ARG A 353 -24.05 -40.91 2.12
C ARG A 353 -24.18 -40.19 3.48
N LYS A 354 -23.12 -40.22 4.30
CA LYS A 354 -23.11 -39.57 5.61
C LYS A 354 -23.43 -38.08 5.47
N ALA A 355 -24.44 -37.64 6.22
CA ALA A 355 -24.87 -36.26 6.35
C ALA A 355 -24.84 -35.86 7.83
N GLY A 356 -24.73 -34.56 8.15
CA GLY A 356 -24.67 -34.13 9.55
C GLY A 356 -23.28 -34.15 10.19
N ALA A 357 -22.19 -34.09 9.40
CA ALA A 357 -20.83 -34.22 9.92
C ALA A 357 -20.47 -33.13 10.94
N ALA A 358 -21.06 -31.94 10.85
CA ALA A 358 -20.83 -30.83 11.77
C ALA A 358 -21.27 -31.13 13.21
N VAL A 359 -22.29 -31.98 13.39
CA VAL A 359 -22.92 -32.29 14.69
C VAL A 359 -22.56 -33.66 15.23
N GLU A 360 -21.82 -34.47 14.47
CA GLU A 360 -21.44 -35.84 14.83
C GLU A 360 -20.77 -35.94 16.21
N LYS A 361 -19.95 -34.95 16.57
CA LYS A 361 -19.26 -34.88 17.86
C LYS A 361 -20.18 -34.84 19.09
N LEU A 362 -21.46 -34.47 18.91
CA LEU A 362 -22.45 -34.50 19.98
C LEU A 362 -22.90 -35.94 20.30
N GLY A 363 -22.80 -36.84 19.32
CA GLY A 363 -23.28 -38.22 19.42
C GLY A 363 -24.80 -38.34 19.24
N LEU A 364 -25.25 -39.50 18.73
CA LEU A 364 -26.63 -39.75 18.34
C LEU A 364 -27.65 -39.56 19.49
N ALA A 365 -27.29 -39.96 20.72
CA ALA A 365 -28.16 -39.81 21.88
C ALA A 365 -28.49 -38.34 22.16
N ARG A 366 -27.46 -37.48 22.18
CA ARG A 366 -27.62 -36.04 22.39
C ARG A 366 -28.36 -35.36 21.24
N VAL A 367 -28.07 -35.75 19.99
CA VAL A 367 -28.79 -35.23 18.81
C VAL A 367 -30.29 -35.52 18.89
N ARG A 368 -30.67 -36.74 19.28
CA ARG A 368 -32.09 -37.12 19.47
C ARG A 368 -32.75 -36.37 20.61
N GLU A 369 -32.03 -36.17 21.72
CA GLU A 369 -32.50 -35.37 22.86
C GLU A 369 -32.79 -33.92 22.42
N ILE A 370 -31.86 -33.29 21.69
CA ILE A 370 -32.02 -31.91 21.19
C ILE A 370 -33.21 -31.82 20.22
N LEU A 371 -33.34 -32.76 19.29
CA LEU A 371 -34.45 -32.78 18.31
C LEU A 371 -35.82 -33.02 18.96
N ALA A 372 -35.88 -33.77 20.06
CA ALA A 372 -37.11 -33.99 20.83
C ALA A 372 -37.41 -32.83 21.80
N SER A 373 -36.44 -31.97 22.08
CA SER A 373 -36.60 -30.82 22.97
C SER A 373 -37.29 -29.64 22.30
N GLY A 374 -37.86 -28.74 23.12
CA GLY A 374 -38.33 -27.42 22.65
C GLY A 374 -37.22 -26.40 22.40
N GLY A 375 -35.95 -26.81 22.40
CA GLY A 375 -34.78 -25.91 22.37
C GLY A 375 -34.71 -25.01 21.13
N ARG A 376 -35.19 -25.50 19.97
CA ARG A 376 -35.29 -24.68 18.75
C ARG A 376 -36.17 -23.45 18.97
N ALA A 377 -37.38 -23.67 19.47
CA ALA A 377 -38.35 -22.61 19.72
C ALA A 377 -37.86 -21.63 20.81
N ALA A 378 -37.14 -22.15 21.82
CA ALA A 378 -36.54 -21.31 22.86
C ALA A 378 -35.48 -20.34 22.30
N ILE A 379 -34.57 -20.82 21.44
CA ILE A 379 -33.56 -19.97 20.81
C ILE A 379 -34.19 -18.99 19.82
N GLU A 380 -35.14 -19.45 19.00
CA GLU A 380 -35.87 -18.58 18.06
C GLU A 380 -36.65 -17.47 18.80
N ALA A 381 -37.22 -17.76 19.97
CA ALA A 381 -37.87 -16.77 20.81
C ALA A 381 -36.88 -15.73 21.38
N LEU A 382 -35.69 -16.15 21.82
CA LEU A 382 -34.64 -15.23 22.26
C LEU A 382 -34.17 -14.31 21.12
N ILE A 383 -33.99 -14.87 19.91
CA ILE A 383 -33.62 -14.09 18.71
C ILE A 383 -34.74 -13.09 18.37
N ALA A 384 -36.00 -13.49 18.47
CA ALA A 384 -37.14 -12.60 18.21
C ALA A 384 -37.24 -11.47 19.25
N GLN A 385 -36.99 -11.77 20.53
CA GLN A 385 -36.93 -10.77 21.60
C GLN A 385 -35.79 -9.79 21.38
N ASP A 386 -34.61 -10.28 20.99
CA ASP A 386 -33.48 -9.42 20.67
C ASP A 386 -33.82 -8.48 19.50
N LYS A 387 -34.28 -9.06 18.38
CA LYS A 387 -34.63 -8.32 17.18
C LYS A 387 -35.73 -7.27 17.39
N ALA A 388 -36.60 -7.44 18.39
CA ALA A 388 -37.60 -6.43 18.74
C ALA A 388 -36.97 -5.10 19.20
N LEU A 389 -35.73 -5.10 19.69
CA LEU A 389 -34.98 -3.91 20.08
C LEU A 389 -34.19 -3.27 18.92
N GLU A 390 -34.15 -3.90 17.74
CA GLU A 390 -33.45 -3.39 16.56
C GLU A 390 -33.82 -1.91 16.24
N PRO A 391 -35.09 -1.46 16.29
CA PRO A 391 -35.43 -0.07 16.02
C PRO A 391 -34.83 0.92 17.02
N GLU A 392 -34.72 0.54 18.29
CA GLU A 392 -34.10 1.39 19.32
C GLU A 392 -32.60 1.55 19.06
N MET A 393 -31.95 0.48 18.62
CA MET A 393 -30.52 0.43 18.32
C MET A 393 -30.18 1.22 17.06
N GLN A 394 -31.00 1.09 16.02
CA GLN A 394 -30.90 1.91 14.82
C GLN A 394 -31.05 3.40 15.17
N ALA A 395 -31.92 3.75 16.13
CA ALA A 395 -32.04 5.13 16.59
C ALA A 395 -30.76 5.62 17.30
N ILE A 396 -30.11 4.79 18.13
CA ILE A 396 -28.84 5.15 18.78
C ILE A 396 -27.73 5.35 17.75
N ALA A 397 -27.60 4.44 16.77
CA ALA A 397 -26.64 4.57 15.68
C ALA A 397 -26.92 5.82 14.82
N ALA A 398 -28.19 6.16 14.61
CA ALA A 398 -28.57 7.39 13.91
C ALA A 398 -28.22 8.64 14.72
N VAL A 399 -28.31 8.62 16.06
CA VAL A 399 -27.82 9.70 16.92
C VAL A 399 -26.29 9.83 16.82
N GLU A 400 -25.54 8.73 16.91
CA GLU A 400 -24.08 8.75 16.67
C GLU A 400 -23.75 9.40 15.32
N ARG A 401 -24.46 8.99 14.26
CA ARG A 401 -24.29 9.54 12.91
C ARG A 401 -24.55 11.04 12.88
N LEU A 402 -25.63 11.51 13.49
CA LEU A 402 -25.96 12.94 13.51
C LEU A 402 -24.92 13.77 14.26
N VAL A 403 -24.45 13.29 15.42
CA VAL A 403 -23.46 14.00 16.24
C VAL A 403 -22.11 14.06 15.52
N ARG A 404 -21.69 12.98 14.85
CA ARG A 404 -20.48 12.95 14.02
C ARG A 404 -20.59 13.88 12.82
N TYR A 405 -21.72 13.85 12.09
CA TYR A 405 -21.94 14.77 10.97
C TYR A 405 -21.95 16.22 11.42
N TYR A 406 -22.52 16.51 12.60
CA TYR A 406 -22.47 17.85 13.18
C TYR A 406 -21.05 18.36 13.42
N ARG A 407 -20.16 17.50 13.91
CA ARG A 407 -18.76 17.83 14.20
C ARG A 407 -17.90 17.94 12.94
N ASP A 408 -18.00 16.95 12.05
CA ASP A 408 -16.97 16.67 11.05
C ASP A 408 -17.39 16.97 9.60
N LEU A 409 -18.69 16.89 9.27
CA LEU A 409 -19.15 16.95 7.87
C LEU A 409 -18.77 18.28 7.20
N TYR A 410 -18.91 19.41 7.91
CA TYR A 410 -18.55 20.71 7.37
C TYR A 410 -17.05 20.84 7.08
N GLN A 411 -16.20 20.25 7.93
CA GLN A 411 -14.76 20.19 7.67
C GLN A 411 -14.48 19.33 6.43
N LEU A 412 -15.12 18.16 6.31
CA LEU A 412 -14.96 17.31 5.14
C LEU A 412 -15.36 18.04 3.85
N LEU A 413 -16.50 18.75 3.83
CA LEU A 413 -16.95 19.52 2.67
C LEU A 413 -15.95 20.62 2.28
N ASN A 414 -15.37 21.33 3.25
CA ASN A 414 -14.32 22.32 2.99
C ASN A 414 -13.01 21.71 2.50
N ASN A 415 -12.83 20.40 2.61
CA ASN A 415 -11.67 19.66 2.13
C ASN A 415 -11.96 18.74 0.95
N PHE A 416 -13.19 18.73 0.45
CA PHE A 416 -13.63 17.89 -0.67
C PHE A 416 -14.19 18.74 -1.81
N VAL A 417 -15.20 19.57 -1.50
CA VAL A 417 -15.90 20.41 -2.48
C VAL A 417 -15.05 21.63 -2.85
N THR A 418 -14.47 22.31 -1.85
CA THR A 418 -13.85 23.63 -2.04
C THR A 418 -12.33 23.63 -1.86
N PHE A 419 -11.79 22.76 -1.01
CA PHE A 419 -10.41 22.85 -0.49
C PHE A 419 -10.13 24.19 0.22
N ALA A 420 -11.17 24.85 0.75
CA ALA A 420 -11.06 26.13 1.43
C ALA A 420 -10.10 26.08 2.64
N ASP A 421 -10.06 24.97 3.38
CA ASP A 421 -9.13 24.82 4.51
C ASP A 421 -7.67 24.87 4.03
N PHE A 422 -7.34 24.16 2.95
CA PHE A 422 -6.00 24.16 2.37
C PHE A 422 -5.56 25.55 1.88
N TYR A 423 -6.42 26.28 1.16
CA TYR A 423 -6.05 27.57 0.58
C TYR A 423 -6.15 28.75 1.54
N SER A 424 -7.03 28.67 2.55
CA SER A 424 -7.19 29.73 3.55
C SER A 424 -6.12 29.69 4.63
N MET A 425 -5.45 28.55 4.82
CA MET A 425 -4.45 28.30 5.88
C MET A 425 -4.98 28.55 7.30
N ARG A 426 -6.31 28.70 7.49
CA ARG A 426 -6.93 28.86 8.81
C ARG A 426 -6.94 27.54 9.59
N ARG A 427 -7.09 26.44 8.87
CA ARG A 427 -7.02 25.06 9.37
C ARG A 427 -6.13 24.26 8.41
N LYS A 428 -5.46 23.22 8.91
CA LYS A 428 -4.79 22.26 8.00
C LYS A 428 -5.85 21.35 7.38
N ALA A 429 -5.68 21.07 6.10
CA ALA A 429 -6.57 20.22 5.33
C ALA A 429 -6.52 18.75 5.78
N VAL A 430 -7.58 17.98 5.51
CA VAL A 430 -7.66 16.55 5.91
C VAL A 430 -6.58 15.69 5.25
N PHE A 431 -6.06 16.07 4.09
CA PHE A 431 -4.96 15.34 3.46
C PHE A 431 -3.57 15.76 3.96
N GLN A 432 -3.46 16.78 4.82
CA GLN A 432 -2.19 17.20 5.41
C GLN A 432 -1.92 16.44 6.72
N PHE A 433 -1.07 15.42 6.64
CA PHE A 433 -0.81 14.47 7.71
C PHE A 433 0.06 15.02 8.85
N GLY A 434 0.80 16.11 8.61
CA GLY A 434 1.72 16.66 9.60
C GLY A 434 2.73 17.64 9.00
N THR A 435 3.83 17.85 9.72
CA THR A 435 4.92 18.76 9.33
C THR A 435 6.26 18.02 9.38
N LEU A 436 6.98 17.99 8.26
CA LEU A 436 8.32 17.42 8.17
C LEU A 436 9.38 18.50 8.39
N TYR A 437 10.28 18.27 9.33
CA TYR A 437 11.48 19.10 9.53
C TYR A 437 12.69 18.40 8.90
N LEU A 438 13.27 19.04 7.90
CA LEU A 438 14.43 18.54 7.18
C LEU A 438 15.25 19.70 6.62
N ASP A 439 16.57 19.65 6.80
CA ASP A 439 17.50 20.59 6.17
C ASP A 439 17.18 22.09 6.44
N GLY A 440 16.88 22.41 7.70
CA GLY A 440 16.53 23.78 8.10
C GLY A 440 15.19 24.27 7.53
N ARG A 441 14.28 23.35 7.18
CA ARG A 441 12.96 23.67 6.63
C ARG A 441 11.86 22.90 7.34
N ALA A 442 10.67 23.49 7.34
CA ALA A 442 9.43 22.89 7.79
C ALA A 442 8.48 22.76 6.59
N CYS A 443 8.15 21.54 6.18
CA CYS A 443 7.23 21.25 5.09
C CYS A 443 5.85 20.87 5.64
N ASP A 444 4.83 21.70 5.38
CA ASP A 444 3.46 21.49 5.88
C ASP A 444 2.56 20.72 4.90
N LEU A 445 2.99 20.55 3.65
CA LEU A 445 2.31 19.69 2.70
C LEU A 445 2.95 18.30 2.72
N CYS A 446 2.51 17.49 3.67
CA CYS A 446 2.87 16.08 3.79
C CYS A 446 1.61 15.23 3.62
N VAL A 447 1.63 14.29 2.65
CA VAL A 447 0.54 13.33 2.41
C VAL A 447 1.01 11.92 2.76
N ARG A 448 0.11 11.10 3.28
CA ARG A 448 0.38 9.67 3.52
C ARG A 448 0.38 8.92 2.19
N VAL A 449 1.31 7.98 2.03
CA VAL A 449 1.48 7.21 0.81
C VAL A 449 1.60 5.73 1.16
N ASP A 450 0.94 4.85 0.42
CA ASP A 450 1.10 3.40 0.62
C ASP A 450 2.31 2.85 -0.16
N ASP A 451 2.48 3.29 -1.41
CA ASP A 451 3.57 2.87 -2.30
C ASP A 451 4.28 4.10 -2.92
N PRO A 452 5.50 4.45 -2.45
CA PRO A 452 6.28 5.56 -2.99
C PRO A 452 6.62 5.45 -4.47
N ALA A 453 6.77 4.23 -5.00
CA ALA A 453 7.12 4.02 -6.40
C ALA A 453 5.93 4.30 -7.32
N LYS A 454 4.76 3.73 -7.01
CA LYS A 454 3.51 4.00 -7.75
C LYS A 454 3.10 5.46 -7.63
N HIS A 455 3.17 6.00 -6.42
CA HIS A 455 2.81 7.39 -6.20
C HIS A 455 3.71 8.35 -6.99
N ALA A 456 5.02 8.07 -7.07
CA ALA A 456 5.97 8.93 -7.78
C ALA A 456 5.69 9.02 -9.29
N ALA A 457 5.19 7.95 -9.92
CA ALA A 457 4.91 7.91 -11.35
C ALA A 457 3.86 8.97 -11.75
N LEU A 458 2.78 9.09 -10.97
CA LEU A 458 1.74 10.08 -11.22
C LEU A 458 2.11 11.47 -10.66
N ALA A 459 2.69 11.52 -9.46
CA ALA A 459 2.99 12.78 -8.79
C ALA A 459 4.09 13.60 -9.47
N THR A 460 4.92 13.01 -10.34
CA THR A 460 5.87 13.77 -11.19
C THR A 460 5.15 14.80 -12.08
N LEU A 461 3.88 14.56 -12.45
CA LEU A 461 3.08 15.52 -13.23
C LEU A 461 2.72 16.79 -12.43
N SER A 462 2.86 16.77 -11.11
CA SER A 462 2.60 17.92 -10.23
C SER A 462 3.61 19.06 -10.39
N LYS A 463 4.76 18.81 -11.02
CA LYS A 463 5.89 19.77 -11.16
C LYS A 463 6.39 20.33 -9.83
N THR A 464 6.18 19.60 -8.73
CA THR A 464 6.60 19.96 -7.37
C THR A 464 7.70 19.03 -6.91
N CYS A 465 8.72 19.54 -6.21
CA CYS A 465 9.75 18.68 -5.65
C CYS A 465 9.16 17.89 -4.48
N LEU A 466 9.20 16.56 -4.57
CA LEU A 466 8.62 15.67 -3.58
C LEU A 466 9.71 14.79 -2.99
N VAL A 467 9.72 14.69 -1.67
CA VAL A 467 10.64 13.83 -0.91
C VAL A 467 9.79 12.79 -0.20
N TYR A 468 10.05 11.53 -0.52
CA TYR A 468 9.41 10.39 0.12
C TYR A 468 10.23 9.96 1.32
N CYS A 469 9.59 9.89 2.48
CA CYS A 469 10.24 9.49 3.72
C CYS A 469 9.57 8.25 4.33
N GLU A 470 10.38 7.31 4.81
CA GLU A 470 9.94 6.27 5.73
C GLU A 470 10.06 6.83 7.15
N CYS A 471 8.92 6.92 7.82
CA CYS A 471 8.76 7.39 9.19
C CYS A 471 8.63 6.17 10.09
N THR A 472 9.54 6.06 11.05
CA THR A 472 9.55 5.01 12.08
C THR A 472 9.50 5.65 13.45
N ARG A 473 8.88 4.98 14.42
CA ARG A 473 8.79 5.49 15.79
C ARG A 473 9.54 4.59 16.76
N ARG A 474 10.36 5.18 17.63
CA ARG A 474 11.04 4.43 18.69
C ARG A 474 10.01 3.88 19.68
N GLY A 475 10.01 2.56 19.87
CA GLY A 475 9.11 1.87 20.80
C GLY A 475 7.77 1.42 20.21
N SER A 476 7.51 1.66 18.91
CA SER A 476 6.36 1.09 18.20
C SER A 476 6.83 0.41 16.91
N PRO A 477 6.29 -0.77 16.54
CA PRO A 477 6.58 -1.39 15.24
C PRO A 477 5.88 -0.67 14.07
N GLU A 478 5.11 0.38 14.33
CA GLU A 478 4.40 1.15 13.31
C GLU A 478 5.37 1.84 12.35
N LYS A 479 5.09 1.64 11.06
CA LYS A 479 5.78 2.30 9.95
C LYS A 479 4.81 3.13 9.16
N MET A 480 5.26 4.28 8.71
CA MET A 480 4.47 5.17 7.87
C MET A 480 5.32 5.71 6.73
N LEU A 481 4.73 5.78 5.55
CA LEU A 481 5.36 6.37 4.38
C LEU A 481 4.64 7.67 4.06
N ILE A 482 5.43 8.73 3.88
CA ILE A 482 4.91 10.08 3.58
C ILE A 482 5.58 10.63 2.32
N ALA A 483 4.87 11.48 1.60
CA ALA A 483 5.43 12.36 0.58
C ALA A 483 5.33 13.81 1.05
N ALA A 484 6.47 14.45 1.24
CA ALA A 484 6.59 15.85 1.63
C ALA A 484 6.92 16.73 0.42
N ALA A 485 6.17 17.81 0.23
CA ALA A 485 6.41 18.76 -0.84
C ALA A 485 7.33 19.89 -0.41
N PHE A 486 8.42 20.07 -1.17
CA PHE A 486 9.38 21.15 -1.00
C PHE A 486 9.05 22.27 -2.00
N THR A 487 8.44 23.33 -1.49
CA THR A 487 7.94 24.44 -2.32
C THR A 487 8.74 25.73 -2.18
N ASP A 488 9.65 25.84 -1.22
CA ASP A 488 10.63 26.94 -1.07
C ASP A 488 12.02 26.43 -0.59
N GLY A 489 13.07 27.21 -0.86
CA GLY A 489 14.48 26.85 -0.59
C GLY A 489 15.26 26.33 -1.82
N ASP A 490 16.21 25.40 -1.60
CA ASP A 490 17.07 24.75 -2.61
C ASP A 490 17.07 23.21 -2.51
N SER A 491 17.71 22.47 -3.41
CA SER A 491 17.74 20.99 -3.34
C SER A 491 19.10 20.41 -2.98
N ASP A 492 20.05 21.24 -2.54
CA ASP A 492 21.48 20.87 -2.49
C ASP A 492 21.78 19.72 -1.50
N HIS A 493 20.97 19.64 -0.45
CA HIS A 493 21.19 18.77 0.69
C HIS A 493 20.11 17.68 0.85
N LEU A 494 19.22 17.56 -0.12
CA LEU A 494 18.20 16.52 -0.19
C LEU A 494 18.81 15.29 -0.86
N MET A 495 19.18 14.28 -0.07
CA MET A 495 19.79 13.03 -0.55
C MET A 495 19.10 11.83 0.08
N VAL A 496 18.95 10.75 -0.69
CA VAL A 496 18.42 9.47 -0.18
C VAL A 496 19.27 9.00 1.00
N GLY A 497 18.63 8.56 2.08
CA GLY A 497 19.27 8.17 3.34
C GLY A 497 19.48 9.29 4.36
N ARG A 498 19.17 10.56 4.02
CA ARG A 498 19.20 11.64 5.02
C ARG A 498 18.03 11.50 5.99
N ASN A 499 18.30 11.77 7.26
CA ASN A 499 17.31 11.74 8.32
C ASN A 499 16.72 13.13 8.58
N GLY A 500 15.45 13.16 8.96
CA GLY A 500 14.69 14.31 9.44
C GLY A 500 13.72 13.88 10.53
N VAL A 501 12.91 14.82 11.02
CA VAL A 501 11.91 14.57 12.06
C VAL A 501 10.54 14.94 11.52
N PHE A 502 9.59 14.03 11.59
CA PHE A 502 8.21 14.26 11.19
C PHE A 502 7.32 14.37 12.43
N TYR A 503 6.50 15.42 12.50
CA TYR A 503 5.46 15.56 13.52
C TYR A 503 4.10 15.33 12.89
N ASP A 504 3.37 14.36 13.43
CA ASP A 504 1.98 14.12 13.02
C ASP A 504 1.03 15.21 13.54
N ARG A 505 -0.25 15.10 13.20
CA ARG A 505 -1.30 16.03 13.67
C ARG A 505 -1.58 15.96 15.17
N LYS A 506 -1.21 14.85 15.81
CA LYS A 506 -1.33 14.62 17.26
C LYS A 506 -0.10 15.14 18.03
N GLY A 507 0.91 15.67 17.33
CA GLY A 507 2.15 16.18 17.91
C GLY A 507 3.18 15.10 18.25
N GLN A 508 2.99 13.86 17.78
CA GLN A 508 3.92 12.76 18.00
C GLN A 508 5.08 12.86 17.02
N ASP A 509 6.28 12.58 17.50
CA ASP A 509 7.52 12.61 16.73
C ASP A 509 7.84 11.27 16.07
N TRP A 510 8.29 11.34 14.83
CA TRP A 510 8.68 10.21 14.01
C TRP A 510 10.06 10.45 13.40
N ASP A 511 10.92 9.44 13.45
CA ASP A 511 12.22 9.43 12.78
C ASP A 511 11.97 9.22 11.27
N ALA A 512 12.19 10.24 10.46
CA ALA A 512 11.93 10.23 9.02
C ALA A 512 13.23 10.03 8.22
N THR A 513 13.29 9.03 7.36
CA THR A 513 14.46 8.78 6.49
C THR A 513 14.06 8.88 5.02
N ILE A 514 14.82 9.63 4.22
CA ILE A 514 14.50 9.82 2.80
C ILE A 514 14.74 8.53 2.02
N VAL A 515 13.71 8.04 1.33
CA VAL A 515 13.77 6.83 0.49
C VAL A 515 13.88 7.20 -0.99
N LYS A 516 13.17 8.24 -1.43
CA LYS A 516 13.11 8.64 -2.85
C LYS A 516 12.88 10.14 -2.98
N ILE A 517 13.41 10.73 -4.04
CA ILE A 517 13.26 12.15 -4.35
C ILE A 517 12.80 12.32 -5.79
N ILE A 518 11.81 13.18 -6.01
CA ILE A 518 11.44 13.69 -7.33
C ILE A 518 11.99 15.12 -7.44
N GLU A 519 12.92 15.30 -8.37
CA GLU A 519 13.58 16.57 -8.59
C GLU A 519 12.77 17.48 -9.53
N HIS A 520 12.25 18.56 -8.97
CA HIS A 520 11.70 19.68 -9.72
C HIS A 520 12.22 21.01 -9.14
N PRO A 521 12.25 22.10 -9.92
CA PRO A 521 12.72 23.39 -9.40
C PRO A 521 11.94 23.83 -8.16
N ILE A 522 12.65 24.14 -7.07
CA ILE A 522 12.06 24.54 -5.79
C ILE A 522 11.84 26.05 -5.76
N SER A 523 12.85 26.83 -6.18
CA SER A 523 12.77 28.29 -6.22
C SER A 523 13.47 28.89 -7.44
N ILE A 524 13.09 30.13 -7.80
CA ILE A 524 13.74 30.88 -8.88
C ILE A 524 15.21 31.15 -8.55
N ARG A 525 15.53 31.40 -7.26
CA ARG A 525 16.89 31.66 -6.79
C ARG A 525 17.81 30.47 -7.04
N GLN A 526 17.31 29.26 -6.80
CA GLN A 526 18.03 28.03 -7.10
C GLN A 526 18.32 27.90 -8.61
N ALA A 527 17.35 28.24 -9.46
CA ALA A 527 17.47 28.10 -10.92
C ALA A 527 18.52 29.02 -11.56
N VAL A 528 18.82 30.18 -10.94
CA VAL A 528 19.90 31.08 -11.40
C VAL A 528 21.26 30.39 -11.31
N TRP A 529 21.50 29.65 -10.23
CA TRP A 529 22.79 29.03 -9.94
C TRP A 529 22.91 27.58 -10.42
N SER A 530 21.79 26.93 -10.77
CA SER A 530 21.79 25.52 -11.16
C SER A 530 22.69 25.16 -12.35
N PRO A 531 22.80 25.97 -13.44
CA PRO A 531 23.69 25.64 -14.56
C PRO A 531 25.16 25.66 -14.15
N TYR A 532 25.56 26.65 -13.35
CA TYR A 532 26.94 26.78 -12.85
C TYR A 532 27.32 25.61 -11.94
N LYS A 533 26.41 25.19 -11.05
CA LYS A 533 26.63 24.01 -10.19
C LYS A 533 26.79 22.73 -11.01
N ARG A 534 26.00 22.54 -12.07
CA ARG A 534 26.13 21.38 -12.98
C ARG A 534 27.47 21.38 -13.69
N ILE A 535 27.92 22.53 -14.19
CA ILE A 535 29.23 22.68 -14.84
C ILE A 535 30.35 22.39 -13.84
N ALA A 536 30.28 22.96 -12.63
CA ALA A 536 31.26 22.70 -11.57
C ALA A 536 31.33 21.21 -11.20
N ARG A 537 30.18 20.54 -11.09
CA ARG A 537 30.11 19.10 -10.84
C ARG A 537 30.72 18.29 -11.99
N MET A 538 30.41 18.61 -13.24
CA MET A 538 31.01 17.95 -14.41
C MET A 538 32.54 18.13 -14.44
N ILE A 539 33.04 19.32 -14.12
CA ILE A 539 34.48 19.59 -14.00
C ILE A 539 35.08 18.76 -12.87
N GLY A 540 34.43 18.71 -11.71
CA GLY A 540 34.82 17.84 -10.59
C GLY A 540 34.90 16.38 -10.99
N GLU A 541 33.85 15.85 -11.64
CA GLU A 541 33.80 14.46 -12.12
C GLU A 541 34.87 14.17 -13.19
N GLN A 542 35.21 15.14 -14.04
CA GLN A 542 36.30 15.00 -15.01
C GLN A 542 37.67 15.02 -14.33
N ILE A 543 37.87 15.87 -13.32
CA ILE A 543 39.10 15.89 -12.51
C ILE A 543 39.24 14.60 -11.72
N GLU A 544 38.17 14.11 -11.10
CA GLU A 544 38.14 12.82 -10.39
C GLU A 544 38.41 11.66 -11.34
N LYS A 545 37.78 11.62 -12.52
CA LYS A 545 38.09 10.60 -13.54
C LYS A 545 39.54 10.68 -14.01
N MET A 546 40.10 11.88 -14.15
CA MET A 546 41.50 12.07 -14.54
C MET A 546 42.46 11.70 -13.41
N ALA A 547 42.11 12.00 -12.16
CA ALA A 547 42.85 11.60 -10.97
C ALA A 547 42.81 10.08 -10.80
N ALA A 548 41.64 9.46 -10.92
CA ALA A 548 41.48 8.01 -10.88
C ALA A 548 42.20 7.31 -12.05
N ALA A 549 42.21 7.89 -13.26
CA ALA A 549 42.97 7.36 -14.39
C ALA A 549 44.48 7.51 -14.19
N ARG A 550 44.94 8.59 -13.54
CA ARG A 550 46.35 8.80 -13.17
C ARG A 550 46.78 7.88 -12.04
N ASP A 551 45.98 7.72 -11.00
CA ASP A 551 46.20 6.76 -9.92
C ASP A 551 46.21 5.33 -10.45
N LYS A 552 45.29 5.00 -11.38
CA LYS A 552 45.29 3.71 -12.09
C LYS A 552 46.57 3.51 -12.91
N ALA A 553 47.02 4.53 -13.65
CA ALA A 553 48.28 4.45 -14.40
C ALA A 553 49.53 4.38 -13.50
N VAL A 554 49.47 4.94 -12.28
CA VAL A 554 50.54 4.85 -11.28
C VAL A 554 50.53 3.48 -10.59
N THR A 555 49.35 2.93 -10.27
CA THR A 555 49.22 1.56 -9.75
C THR A 555 49.57 0.50 -10.79
N ASP A 556 49.22 0.69 -12.07
CA ASP A 556 49.62 -0.19 -13.17
C ASP A 556 51.15 -0.14 -13.40
N LYS A 557 51.78 1.04 -13.24
CA LYS A 557 53.26 1.16 -13.26
C LYS A 557 53.93 0.55 -12.02
N ALA A 558 53.29 0.63 -10.85
CA ALA A 558 53.78 -0.02 -9.65
C ALA A 558 53.64 -1.55 -9.73
N ALA A 559 52.55 -2.06 -10.32
CA ALA A 559 52.36 -3.49 -10.61
C ALA A 559 53.40 -4.00 -11.63
N ALA A 560 53.69 -3.23 -12.69
CA ALA A 560 54.77 -3.54 -13.64
C ALA A 560 56.17 -3.50 -12.98
N GLY A 561 56.36 -2.68 -11.95
CA GLY A 561 57.58 -2.64 -11.14
C GLY A 561 57.76 -3.84 -10.20
N VAL A 562 56.67 -4.53 -9.84
CA VAL A 562 56.69 -5.76 -9.03
C VAL A 562 56.83 -7.01 -9.90
N GLU A 563 56.30 -7.00 -11.14
CA GLU A 563 56.56 -8.09 -12.11
C GLU A 563 57.99 -8.11 -12.66
N GLY A 564 58.75 -7.00 -12.55
CA GLY A 564 60.16 -6.92 -12.90
C GLY A 564 61.13 -7.55 -11.89
N ALA A 565 60.65 -8.01 -10.72
CA ALA A 565 61.49 -8.55 -9.64
C ALA A 565 61.29 -10.07 -9.37
N SER A 566 60.46 -10.77 -10.13
CA SER A 566 60.28 -12.22 -9.98
C SER A 566 59.95 -12.90 -11.32
N LYS A 567 60.99 -13.16 -12.13
CA LYS A 567 61.03 -14.25 -13.13
C LYS A 567 62.45 -14.45 -13.69
N ALA A 568 63.32 -14.96 -12.82
CA ALA A 568 64.11 -16.12 -13.18
C ALA A 568 63.47 -17.32 -12.44
N VAL A 569 63.47 -18.47 -13.09
CA VAL A 569 62.96 -19.78 -12.66
C VAL A 569 61.58 -20.19 -13.21
N GLU A 570 61.72 -21.07 -14.22
CA GLU A 570 60.93 -22.24 -14.59
C GLU A 570 59.80 -22.20 -15.63
N ALA A 571 59.90 -23.22 -16.49
CA ALA A 571 59.18 -23.49 -17.70
C ALA A 571 58.15 -24.60 -17.48
N GLY A 572 56.98 -24.50 -18.15
CA GLY A 572 55.99 -25.58 -18.26
C GLY A 572 54.59 -25.10 -18.69
N LYS A 573 54.18 -25.46 -19.92
CA LYS A 573 52.89 -25.18 -20.65
C LYS A 573 51.61 -25.69 -19.93
N PRO A 574 50.33 -25.44 -20.41
CA PRO A 574 49.86 -24.78 -21.67
C PRO A 574 48.70 -23.72 -21.54
N ALA A 575 48.41 -23.04 -22.67
CA ALA A 575 47.43 -21.95 -22.93
C ALA A 575 45.96 -22.42 -23.10
N PRO A 576 44.87 -21.57 -23.20
CA PRO A 576 44.66 -20.45 -24.18
C PRO A 576 43.73 -19.26 -23.69
N PRO A 577 43.29 -18.27 -24.52
CA PRO A 577 43.80 -17.71 -25.77
C PRO A 577 44.19 -16.21 -25.70
N THR A 578 44.87 -15.79 -26.77
CA THR A 578 45.47 -14.49 -27.12
C THR A 578 44.63 -13.21 -26.90
N ALA A 579 45.23 -12.23 -26.21
CA ALA A 579 44.92 -10.81 -26.39
C ALA A 579 45.87 -10.21 -27.44
N ALA A 580 45.31 -9.41 -28.36
CA ALA A 580 46.03 -8.75 -29.44
C ALA A 580 47.16 -7.83 -28.92
N PRO A 581 48.25 -7.65 -29.68
CA PRO A 581 49.32 -6.74 -29.30
C PRO A 581 48.82 -5.29 -29.26
N PHE A 582 49.26 -4.59 -28.22
CA PHE A 582 48.93 -3.22 -27.89
C PHE A 582 49.43 -2.26 -29.00
N ASP A 583 48.51 -1.70 -29.77
CA ASP A 583 48.81 -0.89 -30.94
C ASP A 583 48.98 0.60 -30.56
N ILE A 584 50.24 1.03 -30.43
CA ILE A 584 50.65 2.39 -30.04
C ILE A 584 50.14 3.45 -31.05
N ALA A 585 49.91 3.08 -32.31
CA ALA A 585 49.39 4.00 -33.33
C ALA A 585 47.90 4.33 -33.09
N LYS A 586 47.12 3.39 -32.56
CA LYS A 586 45.69 3.59 -32.22
C LYS A 586 45.51 4.47 -30.98
N PHE A 587 46.45 4.41 -30.04
CA PHE A 587 46.48 5.31 -28.87
C PHE A 587 47.04 6.69 -29.21
N ALA A 588 48.05 6.80 -30.08
CA ALA A 588 48.55 8.09 -30.56
C ALA A 588 47.46 8.89 -31.28
N GLY A 589 46.59 8.24 -32.07
CA GLY A 589 45.43 8.89 -32.69
C GLY A 589 44.39 9.41 -31.67
N ILE A 590 44.18 8.69 -30.57
CA ILE A 590 43.26 9.10 -29.49
C ILE A 590 43.87 10.24 -28.65
N PHE A 591 45.16 10.19 -28.32
CA PHE A 591 45.86 11.26 -27.61
C PHE A 591 46.09 12.50 -28.47
N ALA A 592 46.31 12.35 -29.78
CA ALA A 592 46.34 13.46 -30.72
C ALA A 592 44.95 14.07 -30.90
N ALA A 593 43.87 13.27 -30.99
CA ALA A 593 42.51 13.80 -31.05
C ALA A 593 42.10 14.53 -29.76
N ILE A 594 42.48 14.02 -28.58
CA ILE A 594 42.25 14.70 -27.29
C ILE A 594 43.12 15.96 -27.17
N GLY A 595 44.37 15.91 -27.61
CA GLY A 595 45.29 17.05 -27.62
C GLY A 595 44.88 18.15 -28.60
N LEU A 596 44.36 17.78 -29.78
CA LEU A 596 43.86 18.72 -30.78
C LEU A 596 42.49 19.30 -30.36
N ALA A 597 41.65 18.52 -29.67
CA ALA A 597 40.40 19.01 -29.08
C ALA A 597 40.67 19.97 -27.91
N LEU A 598 41.63 19.69 -27.03
CA LEU A 598 42.09 20.61 -25.98
C LEU A 598 42.76 21.85 -26.57
N GLY A 599 43.54 21.71 -27.64
CA GLY A 599 44.14 22.81 -28.39
C GLY A 599 43.10 23.72 -29.05
N ALA A 600 42.02 23.14 -29.61
CA ALA A 600 40.90 23.87 -30.19
C ALA A 600 40.05 24.59 -29.12
N ILE A 601 39.88 23.99 -27.94
CA ILE A 601 39.25 24.66 -26.79
C ILE A 601 40.15 25.80 -26.28
N GLY A 602 41.47 25.59 -26.26
CA GLY A 602 42.46 26.61 -25.89
C GLY A 602 42.48 27.80 -26.84
N THR A 603 42.44 27.57 -28.15
CA THR A 603 42.35 28.65 -29.16
C THR A 603 41.00 29.35 -29.14
N ALA A 604 39.90 28.64 -28.91
CA ALA A 604 38.58 29.24 -28.73
C ALA A 604 38.53 30.11 -27.45
N LEU A 605 39.06 29.63 -26.32
CA LEU A 605 39.16 30.40 -25.08
C LEU A 605 40.07 31.63 -25.25
N ALA A 606 41.21 31.48 -25.93
CA ALA A 606 42.11 32.60 -26.23
C ALA A 606 41.44 33.64 -27.13
N ALA A 607 40.66 33.22 -28.14
CA ALA A 607 39.88 34.12 -28.99
C ALA A 607 38.77 34.85 -28.22
N ILE A 608 38.09 34.15 -27.29
CA ILE A 608 37.07 34.75 -26.41
C ILE A 608 37.70 35.77 -25.46
N VAL A 609 38.84 35.44 -24.85
CA VAL A 609 39.56 36.34 -23.93
C VAL A 609 40.12 37.55 -24.67
N SER A 610 40.70 37.36 -25.86
CA SER A 610 41.20 38.43 -26.72
C SER A 610 40.05 39.35 -27.20
N GLY A 611 38.93 38.76 -27.63
CA GLY A 611 37.72 39.51 -27.99
C GLY A 611 37.11 40.26 -26.81
N PHE A 612 37.18 39.71 -25.60
CA PHE A 612 36.73 40.37 -24.37
C PHE A 612 37.63 41.55 -24.01
N LEU A 613 38.96 41.40 -24.05
CA LEU A 613 39.92 42.46 -23.71
C LEU A 613 39.95 43.63 -24.73
N ASN A 614 39.44 43.42 -25.96
CA ASN A 614 39.31 44.46 -26.98
C ASN A 614 38.04 45.34 -26.84
N LEU A 615 37.18 45.07 -25.86
CA LEU A 615 35.97 45.86 -25.60
C LEU A 615 36.26 47.10 -24.76
N ALA A 616 35.47 48.16 -24.93
CA ALA A 616 35.56 49.33 -24.08
C ALA A 616 35.19 48.96 -22.62
N ALA A 617 35.83 49.60 -21.62
CA ALA A 617 35.69 49.24 -20.21
C ALA A 617 34.23 49.20 -19.70
N TRP A 618 33.32 49.99 -20.29
CA TRP A 618 31.89 49.99 -19.95
C TRP A 618 31.09 48.82 -20.57
N GLN A 619 31.58 48.23 -21.66
CA GLN A 619 30.96 47.07 -22.34
C GLN A 619 31.28 45.76 -21.61
N MET A 620 32.42 45.69 -20.93
CA MET A 620 32.86 44.52 -20.15
C MET A 620 31.82 44.03 -19.13
N PRO A 621 31.27 44.87 -18.22
CA PRO A 621 30.23 44.43 -17.30
C PRO A 621 28.93 44.04 -18.01
N LEU A 622 28.58 44.67 -19.14
CA LEU A 622 27.40 44.30 -19.94
C LEU A 622 27.56 42.94 -20.61
N VAL A 623 28.75 42.61 -21.09
CA VAL A 623 29.05 41.31 -21.69
C VAL A 623 29.03 40.20 -20.63
N ILE A 624 29.60 40.46 -19.44
CA ILE A 624 29.50 39.52 -18.30
C ILE A 624 28.03 39.29 -17.94
N LEU A 625 27.23 40.35 -17.81
CA LEU A 625 25.80 40.25 -17.53
C LEU A 625 25.06 39.48 -18.64
N GLY A 626 25.37 39.77 -19.91
CA GLY A 626 24.80 39.08 -21.07
C GLY A 626 25.09 37.58 -21.08
N VAL A 627 26.33 37.18 -20.78
CA VAL A 627 26.72 35.77 -20.62
C VAL A 627 25.99 35.14 -19.43
N MET A 628 25.89 35.85 -18.29
CA MET A 628 25.14 35.35 -17.14
C MET A 628 23.66 35.10 -17.47
N VAL A 629 23.03 36.00 -18.22
CA VAL A 629 21.64 35.86 -18.69
C VAL A 629 21.53 34.75 -19.74
N LEU A 630 22.48 34.59 -20.65
CA LEU A 630 22.46 33.52 -21.64
C LEU A 630 22.55 32.13 -20.98
N ILE A 631 23.40 31.99 -19.97
CA ILE A 631 23.59 30.71 -19.24
C ILE A 631 22.41 30.45 -18.29
N SER A 632 21.98 31.44 -17.51
CA SER A 632 20.96 31.26 -16.46
C SER A 632 19.52 31.49 -16.93
N GLY A 633 19.31 32.32 -17.95
CA GLY A 633 18.01 32.77 -18.45
C GLY A 633 17.08 31.61 -18.84
N PRO A 634 17.52 30.65 -19.68
CA PRO A 634 16.69 29.49 -20.02
C PRO A 634 16.25 28.68 -18.79
N SER A 635 17.13 28.51 -17.80
CA SER A 635 16.83 27.77 -16.57
C SER A 635 15.86 28.53 -15.68
N VAL A 636 15.99 29.86 -15.58
CA VAL A 636 15.08 30.74 -14.85
C VAL A 636 13.70 30.75 -15.49
N ILE A 637 13.61 30.83 -16.83
CA ILE A 637 12.34 30.79 -17.57
C ILE A 637 11.65 29.44 -17.36
N LEU A 638 12.37 28.33 -17.51
CA LEU A 638 11.83 26.99 -17.27
C LEU A 638 11.37 26.80 -15.82
N ALA A 639 12.15 27.28 -14.85
CA ALA A 639 11.75 27.24 -13.44
C ALA A 639 10.50 28.09 -13.22
N TRP A 640 10.45 29.31 -13.71
CA TRP A 640 9.28 30.19 -13.60
C TRP A 640 8.02 29.57 -14.20
N LEU A 641 8.12 28.95 -15.38
CA LEU A 641 7.00 28.21 -16.01
C LEU A 641 6.55 27.02 -15.15
N LYS A 642 7.49 26.19 -14.69
CA LYS A 642 7.18 25.01 -13.86
C LYS A 642 6.57 25.40 -12.52
N LEU A 643 7.11 26.43 -11.86
CA LEU A 643 6.62 26.95 -10.58
C LEU A 643 5.18 27.47 -10.66
N ARG A 644 4.80 28.13 -11.77
CA ARG A 644 3.42 28.60 -12.00
C ARG A 644 2.44 27.48 -12.37
N GLN A 645 2.97 26.33 -12.78
CA GLN A 645 2.21 25.16 -13.19
C GLN A 645 2.17 24.07 -12.12
N ARG A 646 2.68 24.33 -10.90
CA ARG A 646 2.57 23.40 -9.78
C ARG A 646 1.11 23.09 -9.50
N ASN A 647 0.78 21.81 -9.40
CA ASN A 647 -0.58 21.33 -9.22
C ASN A 647 -0.65 20.28 -8.12
N LEU A 648 -1.56 20.45 -7.17
CA LEU A 648 -1.82 19.50 -6.10
C LEU A 648 -2.53 18.24 -6.61
N GLY A 649 -3.33 18.33 -7.69
CA GLY A 649 -4.14 17.23 -8.22
C GLY A 649 -3.36 15.92 -8.35
N PRO A 650 -2.27 15.86 -9.15
CA PRO A 650 -1.50 14.62 -9.33
C PRO A 650 -0.85 14.06 -8.06
N ILE A 651 -0.68 14.87 -7.01
CA ILE A 651 -0.17 14.40 -5.70
C ILE A 651 -1.28 13.65 -4.97
N LEU A 652 -2.49 14.22 -4.94
CA LEU A 652 -3.62 13.59 -4.25
C LEU A 652 -4.25 12.45 -5.06
N ASP A 653 -4.28 12.55 -6.39
CA ASP A 653 -4.74 11.47 -7.27
C ASP A 653 -3.91 10.19 -7.05
N ALA A 654 -2.61 10.37 -6.79
CA ALA A 654 -1.68 9.29 -6.47
C ALA A 654 -1.92 8.69 -5.07
N SER A 655 -2.64 9.41 -4.20
CA SER A 655 -3.05 9.00 -2.86
C SER A 655 -4.53 8.55 -2.82
N GLY A 656 -5.15 8.24 -3.97
CA GLY A 656 -6.51 7.70 -4.05
C GLY A 656 -7.64 8.73 -4.13
N TRP A 657 -7.32 10.02 -4.25
CA TRP A 657 -8.32 11.05 -4.54
C TRP A 657 -8.68 11.07 -6.02
N ALA A 658 -9.82 11.68 -6.36
CA ALA A 658 -10.11 12.09 -7.74
C ALA A 658 -10.27 13.61 -7.77
N VAL A 659 -9.17 14.32 -7.96
CA VAL A 659 -9.16 15.78 -8.01
C VAL A 659 -9.57 16.25 -9.40
N ASN A 660 -10.71 16.93 -9.48
CA ASN A 660 -11.28 17.45 -10.72
C ASN A 660 -10.79 18.87 -11.04
N ALA A 661 -10.53 19.70 -10.03
CA ALA A 661 -10.05 21.06 -10.25
C ALA A 661 -8.54 21.14 -10.48
N ARG A 662 -8.11 22.19 -11.21
CA ARG A 662 -6.69 22.56 -11.33
C ARG A 662 -6.21 23.26 -10.07
N ALA A 663 -6.00 22.49 -9.01
CA ALA A 663 -5.56 22.96 -7.70
C ALA A 663 -4.12 23.48 -7.70
N LYS A 664 -3.88 24.70 -8.21
CA LYS A 664 -2.51 25.21 -8.39
C LYS A 664 -1.91 25.73 -7.08
N ILE A 665 -0.62 25.44 -6.91
CA ILE A 665 0.21 25.99 -5.85
C ILE A 665 1.03 27.13 -6.45
N ASN A 666 0.54 28.37 -6.30
CA ASN A 666 1.28 29.54 -6.78
C ASN A 666 2.52 29.80 -5.90
N ILE A 667 3.42 30.68 -6.35
CA ILE A 667 4.68 30.97 -5.64
C ILE A 667 4.47 31.48 -4.20
N PRO A 668 3.64 32.52 -3.93
CA PRO A 668 3.49 33.01 -2.55
C PRO A 668 2.85 31.97 -1.63
N PHE A 669 1.88 31.19 -2.12
CA PHE A 669 1.28 30.10 -1.35
C PHE A 669 2.29 28.97 -1.11
N GLY A 670 3.10 28.61 -2.11
CA GLY A 670 4.20 27.65 -1.95
C GLY A 670 5.22 28.07 -0.88
N ARG A 671 5.50 29.37 -0.72
CA ARG A 671 6.35 29.86 0.38
C ARG A 671 5.71 29.71 1.76
N ALA A 672 4.39 29.68 1.83
CA ALA A 672 3.66 29.43 3.08
C ALA A 672 3.65 27.94 3.45
N LEU A 673 3.76 27.03 2.47
CA LEU A 673 3.78 25.58 2.67
C LEU A 673 5.16 25.01 3.04
N THR A 674 6.24 25.76 2.79
CA THR A 674 7.60 25.40 3.21
C THR A 674 8.26 26.58 3.92
N GLY A 675 8.33 26.51 5.25
CA GLY A 675 9.06 27.48 6.06
C GLY A 675 10.56 27.24 5.97
N VAL A 676 11.33 28.27 5.60
CA VAL A 676 12.81 28.23 5.59
C VAL A 676 13.34 28.87 6.88
N ALA A 677 14.38 28.27 7.48
CA ALA A 677 15.03 28.80 8.67
C ALA A 677 15.42 30.27 8.51
N LYS A 678 14.89 31.10 9.41
CA LYS A 678 15.23 32.51 9.55
C LYS A 678 15.58 32.77 11.00
N LEU A 679 16.57 33.62 11.21
CA LEU A 679 16.85 34.11 12.55
C LEU A 679 15.66 34.96 13.03
N PRO A 680 15.26 34.84 14.31
CA PRO A 680 14.22 35.68 14.90
C PRO A 680 14.52 37.18 14.72
N PRO A 681 13.50 38.05 14.61
CA PRO A 681 13.69 39.50 14.57
C PRO A 681 14.50 39.98 15.77
N GLY A 682 15.48 40.87 15.56
CA GLY A 682 16.34 41.39 16.63
C GLY A 682 17.55 40.52 17.01
N SER A 683 17.77 39.39 16.32
CA SER A 683 18.96 38.55 16.54
C SER A 683 20.25 39.28 16.18
N LYS A 684 21.22 39.33 17.11
CA LYS A 684 22.58 39.82 16.85
C LYS A 684 23.46 38.68 16.32
N ARG A 685 24.21 38.91 15.23
CA ARG A 685 25.15 37.92 14.67
C ARG A 685 26.56 38.25 15.14
N CYS A 686 27.26 37.29 15.73
CA CYS A 686 28.71 37.37 15.83
C CYS A 686 29.28 36.98 14.46
N LEU A 687 29.96 37.91 13.79
CA LEU A 687 30.60 37.67 12.48
C LEU A 687 31.98 37.01 12.62
N VAL A 688 32.45 36.79 13.84
CA VAL A 688 33.72 36.13 14.14
C VAL A 688 33.46 34.64 14.29
N ASP A 689 33.79 33.88 13.25
CA ASP A 689 33.81 32.42 13.28
C ASP A 689 35.22 31.94 13.70
N PRO A 690 35.38 31.35 14.90
CA PRO A 690 36.67 30.89 15.41
C PRO A 690 37.24 29.68 14.65
N TYR A 691 36.42 28.98 13.85
CA TYR A 691 36.84 27.82 13.05
C TYR A 691 36.81 28.09 11.55
N ALA A 692 36.60 29.34 11.12
CA ALA A 692 36.67 29.71 9.71
C ALA A 692 38.06 29.34 9.16
N GLN A 693 38.11 28.30 8.33
CA GLN A 693 39.32 27.96 7.59
C GLN A 693 39.77 29.19 6.80
N ARG A 694 41.00 29.63 7.03
CA ARG A 694 41.62 30.71 6.25
C ARG A 694 41.81 30.16 4.84
N SER A 695 40.81 30.32 3.99
CA SER A 695 40.89 29.82 2.62
C SER A 695 42.07 30.49 1.92
N PRO A 696 42.85 29.75 1.10
CA PRO A 696 43.91 30.37 0.33
C PRO A 696 43.34 31.41 -0.66
N ALA A 697 42.05 31.37 -0.96
CA ALA A 697 41.34 32.42 -1.70
C ALA A 697 41.43 33.80 -1.04
N ARG A 698 41.59 33.93 0.29
CA ARG A 698 41.78 35.24 0.95
C ARG A 698 43.05 35.97 0.51
N TRP A 699 44.08 35.27 0.05
CA TRP A 699 45.29 35.87 -0.51
C TRP A 699 45.40 35.66 -2.02
N LEU A 700 44.94 34.52 -2.55
CA LEU A 700 44.93 34.22 -3.99
C LEU A 700 43.97 35.10 -4.78
N VAL A 701 42.79 35.45 -4.24
CA VAL A 701 41.85 36.34 -4.94
C VAL A 701 42.40 37.76 -5.05
N PRO A 702 42.89 38.43 -3.99
CA PRO A 702 43.55 39.71 -4.15
C PRO A 702 44.83 39.60 -4.97
N LEU A 703 45.61 38.52 -4.86
CA LEU A 703 46.78 38.28 -5.72
C LEU A 703 46.39 38.18 -7.21
N LEU A 704 45.33 37.44 -7.54
CA LEU A 704 44.82 37.33 -8.92
C LEU A 704 44.24 38.65 -9.41
N ILE A 705 43.59 39.43 -8.55
CA ILE A 705 43.12 40.79 -8.87
C ILE A 705 44.32 41.71 -9.11
N ILE A 706 45.37 41.63 -8.30
CA ILE A 706 46.61 42.39 -8.48
C ILE A 706 47.32 41.96 -9.76
N LEU A 707 47.39 40.67 -10.07
CA LEU A 707 47.96 40.15 -11.32
C LEU A 707 47.15 40.58 -12.55
N ALA A 708 45.82 40.57 -12.46
CA ALA A 708 44.93 41.07 -13.50
C ALA A 708 45.09 42.59 -13.69
N LEU A 709 45.17 43.36 -12.59
CA LEU A 709 45.43 44.80 -12.62
C LEU A 709 46.82 45.10 -13.18
N ALA A 710 47.85 44.33 -12.83
CA ALA A 710 49.20 44.46 -13.34
C ALA A 710 49.27 44.10 -14.83
N ALA A 711 48.52 43.07 -15.27
CA ALA A 711 48.39 42.74 -16.69
C ALA A 711 47.64 43.82 -17.46
N CYS A 712 46.56 44.39 -16.90
CA CYS A 712 45.86 45.54 -17.48
C CYS A 712 46.75 46.81 -17.52
N ALA A 713 47.53 47.05 -16.48
CA ALA A 713 48.48 48.18 -16.42
C ALA A 713 49.63 47.99 -17.40
N ALA A 714 50.18 46.78 -17.53
CA ALA A 714 51.19 46.44 -18.53
C ALA A 714 50.62 46.57 -19.95
N TYR A 715 49.39 46.11 -20.20
CA TYR A 715 48.72 46.29 -21.48
C TYR A 715 48.46 47.77 -21.79
N TRP A 716 48.06 48.58 -20.80
CA TRP A 716 47.89 50.02 -20.95
C TRP A 716 49.23 50.72 -21.21
N TYR A 717 50.29 50.34 -20.49
CA TYR A 717 51.63 50.89 -20.63
C TYR A 717 52.26 50.53 -21.99
N PHE A 718 52.23 49.26 -22.40
CA PHE A 718 52.80 48.80 -23.67
C PHE A 718 51.88 49.04 -24.89
N GLY A 719 50.58 49.23 -24.68
CA GLY A 719 49.61 49.52 -25.73
C GLY A 719 49.50 51.01 -26.10
N HIS A 720 49.72 51.92 -25.14
CA HIS A 720 49.65 53.38 -25.37
C HIS A 720 51.01 54.10 -25.44
N TYR A 721 52.12 53.50 -25.02
CA TYR A 721 53.47 54.03 -25.32
C TYR A 721 54.05 53.39 -26.60
N LYS A 722 53.57 53.84 -27.76
CA LYS A 722 54.46 53.94 -28.94
C LYS A 722 55.06 55.34 -28.94
N PRO A 723 56.35 55.53 -28.64
CA PRO A 723 57.00 56.80 -28.92
C PRO A 723 57.01 56.99 -30.44
N SER A 724 56.47 58.11 -30.87
CA SER A 724 56.59 58.63 -32.22
C SER A 724 58.06 58.79 -32.59
N LEU A 725 58.60 57.84 -33.34
CA LEU A 725 59.87 57.98 -34.05
C LEU A 725 59.59 58.13 -35.55
N GLU A 726 59.82 59.36 -36.00
CA GLU A 726 60.22 59.79 -37.35
C GLU A 726 59.37 59.33 -38.55
N LYS A 727 58.53 60.26 -39.04
CA LYS A 727 58.24 60.41 -40.47
C LYS A 727 59.55 60.81 -41.18
N LYS A 728 60.10 59.93 -42.01
CA LYS A 728 61.07 60.27 -43.07
C LYS A 728 60.55 59.70 -44.40
N ASP A 729 60.19 60.64 -45.27
CA ASP A 729 60.14 60.62 -46.74
C ASP A 729 59.62 59.36 -47.46
N ALA A 730 58.34 59.41 -47.85
CA ALA A 730 57.82 58.65 -48.98
C ALA A 730 57.74 59.57 -50.22
N PRO A 731 58.25 59.18 -51.40
CA PRO A 731 58.12 59.96 -52.62
C PRO A 731 56.66 59.96 -53.15
N PRO A 732 56.25 60.99 -53.92
CA PRO A 732 54.85 61.25 -54.21
C PRO A 732 54.22 60.26 -55.22
N PRO A 733 52.92 59.95 -55.09
CA PRO A 733 52.15 59.18 -56.08
C PRO A 733 51.84 60.01 -57.34
N PRO A 734 51.66 59.38 -58.52
CA PRO A 734 51.28 60.09 -59.74
C PRO A 734 49.86 60.66 -59.65
N LYS A 735 49.72 61.87 -60.20
CA LYS A 735 48.50 62.69 -60.30
C LYS A 735 47.38 61.93 -61.05
N ALA A 736 46.20 61.89 -60.45
CA ALA A 736 44.93 61.76 -61.16
C ALA A 736 44.25 63.15 -61.16
N GLU A 737 43.82 63.58 -62.34
CA GLU A 737 43.26 64.91 -62.62
C GLU A 737 42.01 65.21 -61.80
N ALA A 738 41.92 66.46 -61.33
CA ALA A 738 40.78 66.98 -60.62
C ALA A 738 39.59 67.24 -61.56
N PRO A 739 38.34 66.96 -61.14
CA PRO A 739 37.18 67.52 -61.80
C PRO A 739 37.01 68.98 -61.33
N ALA A 740 37.17 69.93 -62.24
CA ALA A 740 36.88 71.33 -62.00
C ALA A 740 35.39 71.65 -62.25
N GLU A 741 34.81 72.32 -61.26
CA GLU A 741 33.65 73.23 -61.24
C GLU A 741 32.87 73.45 -62.56
N GLN A 742 31.55 73.23 -62.49
CA GLN A 742 30.54 73.67 -63.46
C GLN A 742 30.49 75.20 -63.54
N PRO A 743 30.03 75.79 -64.67
CA PRO A 743 28.64 76.29 -64.70
C PRO A 743 28.06 76.34 -66.15
N PRO A 744 26.93 77.05 -66.42
CA PRO A 744 25.55 76.65 -66.28
C PRO A 744 24.81 76.50 -67.65
N ALA A 745 23.53 76.17 -67.58
CA ALA A 745 22.60 75.83 -68.67
C ALA A 745 22.46 76.80 -69.87
N LYS A 746 22.09 76.23 -71.03
CA LYS A 746 21.03 76.60 -72.03
C LYS A 746 21.38 75.85 -73.32
N ARG A 747 20.53 75.04 -73.95
CA ARG A 747 19.19 75.28 -74.50
C ARG A 747 18.61 73.95 -74.98
#